data_AF-A0ABD2TZP6-F1
#
_entry.id   AF-A0ABD2TZP6-F1
#
_cell.length_a   1.000
_cell.length_b   1.000
_cell.length_c   1.000
_cell.angle_alpha   90.00
_cell.angle_beta   90.00
_cell.angle_gamma   90.00
#
_symmetry.space_group_name_H-M   'P 1'
#
loop_
_entity.id
_entity.type
_entity.pdbx_description
1 polymer ?
#
loop_
_entity_poly.entity_id
_entity_poly.type
_entity_poly.pdbx_seq_one_letter_code
_entity_poly.pdbx_strand_id
1 'polypeptide(L)'
;MEEQASSSSSSTGASSSQLQPSLDDCLKLLRGERDEQRLAGLLLVTKFCSKDDHTAIRKVYDALGPQFLHRLLRTGIGKGSDVGSDNRDAYLQLSITVLAAFCRVPQIAASEEMINKIPLILETISKEAGSPIIEDCYEYLFLVSTASEEGVQTLYKSGGLNVLASQMMILPDGSHMIELALRLVQIIVIKLPSEYVYSEHPTDLSMVVCAVAKQFAVLQNALKFEALHLLSTILSNRYSAPVYDALRLMENDVWSTNLRIGIVAILQNRVAPSHKLHALVLAECVISIVGERWLIGEMNLTGSQVSLPADRCILLILESSRIEIAVLLNDLACLKYDASNASSNRENILVKQRNLGVAFSLVEKIIKLISSFGGEESTANAIISENTFTKIISGLNETIGVVLDYIRDAKEHGQMKGDDLLAAVRVIGSYLAEAPDACKDKVIELLGYMLSIEGEDELSPFYSICFLLPMLCQITLKTGGCKILASSGAFREVVGYLIALIDQNNFTSEDNGSIFLACDTILNLLLKEQIEFPSDDPSFIRLLVALSRWAEGMDDASIIMMASSICSLILDLTSEEALLNHPDFTSGDIGNLSKLIRRSFVMCGQDLISDDAKAEVDLFQIITSAYSSWADRFPSIKQAVESSGPFGFRCVS
;
A
#
# COMPACT_ATOMS: atom_id res chain seq x y z
N MET A 1 21.16 22.13 89.04
CA MET A 1 21.76 20.89 89.60
C MET A 1 22.42 20.20 88.44
N GLU A 2 23.72 20.01 88.31
CA GLU A 2 24.99 20.27 89.02
C GLU A 2 26.02 20.02 87.87
N GLU A 3 26.95 20.93 87.57
CA GLU A 3 28.37 20.87 88.01
C GLU A 3 29.04 19.51 87.74
N GLN A 4 30.22 19.33 87.10
CA GLN A 4 31.51 20.05 86.93
C GLN A 4 32.24 19.38 85.73
N ALA A 5 32.96 20.05 84.82
CA ALA A 5 34.27 20.72 84.88
C ALA A 5 35.54 19.81 84.87
N SER A 6 36.54 20.27 84.10
CA SER A 6 37.95 19.83 83.94
C SER A 6 38.22 18.79 82.81
N SER A 7 39.25 18.88 81.97
CA SER A 7 40.40 19.80 81.85
C SER A 7 41.03 19.71 80.44
N SER A 8 41.71 20.78 80.07
CA SER A 8 42.55 21.01 78.89
C SER A 8 43.75 20.06 78.74
N SER A 9 44.09 19.66 77.51
CA SER A 9 45.47 19.83 77.00
C SER A 9 45.56 19.61 75.49
N SER A 10 46.14 20.60 74.84
CA SER A 10 46.59 20.64 73.46
C SER A 10 47.62 19.56 73.16
N SER A 11 47.37 18.77 72.11
CA SER A 11 48.44 18.17 71.32
C SER A 11 48.18 18.43 69.83
N THR A 12 49.02 19.28 69.28
CA THR A 12 49.26 19.47 67.84
C THR A 12 49.63 18.13 67.21
N GLY A 13 48.64 17.45 66.65
CA GLY A 13 48.82 16.39 65.67
C GLY A 13 48.60 16.97 64.29
N ALA A 14 49.67 17.08 63.51
CA ALA A 14 49.60 17.38 62.09
C ALA A 14 48.75 16.32 61.40
N SER A 15 47.51 16.68 61.05
CA SER A 15 46.72 15.91 60.11
C SER A 15 47.27 16.20 58.72
N SER A 16 47.98 15.22 58.16
CA SER A 16 48.18 15.09 56.73
C SER A 16 46.80 14.95 56.07
N SER A 17 46.19 16.09 55.72
CA SER A 17 45.06 16.13 54.82
C SER A 17 45.54 15.59 53.47
N GLN A 18 45.19 14.34 53.17
CA GLN A 18 45.18 13.85 51.79
C GLN A 18 44.34 14.84 50.99
N LEU A 19 44.97 15.71 50.20
CA LEU A 19 44.29 16.59 49.27
C LEU A 19 43.45 15.72 48.34
N GLN A 20 42.13 15.79 48.48
CA GLN A 20 41.24 15.26 47.46
C GLN A 20 41.55 16.03 46.16
N PRO A 21 41.82 15.35 45.04
CA PRO A 21 42.14 16.02 43.79
C PRO A 21 40.97 16.92 43.39
N SER A 22 41.25 18.17 43.03
CA SER A 22 40.23 19.10 42.53
C SER A 22 40.00 18.90 41.03
N LEU A 23 38.86 19.38 40.49
CA LEU A 23 38.60 19.37 39.04
C LEU A 23 39.72 20.08 38.25
N ASP A 24 40.33 21.12 38.82
CA ASP A 24 41.46 21.83 38.21
C ASP A 24 42.74 20.98 38.15
N ASP A 25 42.97 20.11 39.13
CA ASP A 25 44.10 19.17 39.10
C ASP A 25 43.88 18.04 38.08
N CYS A 26 42.62 17.61 37.90
CA CYS A 26 42.23 16.72 36.81
C CYS A 26 42.47 17.37 35.43
N LEU A 27 42.06 18.62 35.23
CA LEU A 27 42.31 19.36 33.98
C LEU A 27 43.80 19.55 33.67
N LYS A 28 44.65 19.73 34.69
CA LYS A 28 46.12 19.75 34.50
C LYS A 28 46.67 18.42 33.99
N LEU A 29 46.16 17.29 34.52
CA LEU A 29 46.56 15.95 34.06
C LEU A 29 46.12 15.70 32.60
N LEU A 30 44.90 16.13 32.25
CA LEU A 30 44.37 16.02 30.88
C LEU A 30 45.17 16.85 29.86
N ARG A 31 45.76 17.97 30.28
CA ARG A 31 46.67 18.81 29.48
C ARG A 31 48.13 18.33 29.48
N GLY A 32 48.43 17.22 30.16
CA GLY A 32 49.78 16.66 30.22
C GLY A 32 50.34 16.33 28.83
N GLU A 33 51.67 16.32 28.71
CA GLU A 33 52.35 16.03 27.44
C GLU A 33 52.32 14.53 27.10
N ARG A 34 52.30 13.67 28.13
CA ARG A 34 52.33 12.21 28.00
C ARG A 34 50.95 11.59 28.02
N ASP A 35 50.74 10.58 27.19
CA ASP A 35 49.45 9.88 27.09
C ASP A 35 49.07 9.15 28.40
N GLU A 36 50.04 8.72 29.23
CA GLU A 36 49.74 8.15 30.55
C GLU A 36 49.14 9.18 31.52
N GLN A 37 49.56 10.45 31.45
CA GLN A 37 49.01 11.53 32.27
C GLN A 37 47.57 11.84 31.86
N ARG A 38 47.31 11.86 30.55
CA ARG A 38 45.97 12.07 29.99
C ARG A 38 45.02 10.93 30.35
N LEU A 39 45.49 9.68 30.29
CA LEU A 39 44.73 8.49 30.72
C LEU A 39 44.40 8.54 32.22
N ALA A 40 45.37 8.88 33.07
CA ALA A 40 45.13 9.06 34.50
C ALA A 40 44.12 10.18 34.78
N GLY A 41 44.20 11.28 34.01
CA GLY A 41 43.20 12.35 34.03
C GLY A 41 41.80 11.83 33.69
N LEU A 42 41.64 11.09 32.60
CA LEU A 42 40.35 10.54 32.14
C LEU A 42 39.71 9.61 33.17
N LEU A 43 40.49 8.77 33.84
CA LEU A 43 39.98 7.89 34.90
C LEU A 43 39.47 8.68 36.11
N LEU A 44 40.00 9.87 36.36
CA LEU A 44 39.54 10.77 37.43
C LEU A 44 38.31 11.59 37.04
N VAL A 45 38.08 11.85 35.74
CA VAL A 45 36.92 12.63 35.25
C VAL A 45 35.59 12.06 35.72
N THR A 46 35.47 10.72 35.79
CA THR A 46 34.25 10.02 36.25
C THR A 46 33.85 10.35 37.69
N LYS A 47 34.77 10.87 38.51
CA LYS A 47 34.50 11.30 39.90
C LYS A 47 33.98 12.74 40.00
N PHE A 48 34.18 13.56 38.95
CA PHE A 48 33.93 15.00 39.00
C PHE A 48 32.89 15.48 37.98
N CYS A 49 32.56 14.69 36.97
CA CYS A 49 31.57 15.04 35.94
C CYS A 49 30.37 14.11 36.03
N SER A 50 29.17 14.67 36.20
CA SER A 50 27.92 13.94 35.96
C SER A 50 27.65 13.83 34.46
N LYS A 51 26.83 12.86 34.05
CA LYS A 51 26.51 12.61 32.63
C LYS A 51 25.85 13.82 31.93
N ASP A 52 25.22 14.71 32.69
CA ASP A 52 24.45 15.86 32.19
C ASP A 52 25.17 17.21 32.38
N ASP A 53 26.39 17.22 32.93
CA ASP A 53 27.17 18.46 33.07
C ASP A 53 27.88 18.80 31.76
N HIS A 54 27.11 19.35 30.82
CA HIS A 54 27.61 19.76 29.50
C HIS A 54 28.78 20.76 29.61
N THR A 55 28.83 21.57 30.67
CA THR A 55 29.90 22.56 30.85
C THR A 55 31.20 21.90 31.29
N ALA A 56 31.15 20.92 32.18
CA ALA A 56 32.33 20.15 32.58
C ALA A 56 32.81 19.24 31.45
N ILE A 57 31.89 18.57 30.75
CA ILE A 57 32.21 17.73 29.59
C ILE A 57 32.94 18.55 28.52
N ARG A 58 32.48 19.77 28.23
CA ARG A 58 33.15 20.68 27.30
C ARG A 58 34.57 21.04 27.76
N LYS A 59 34.75 21.40 29.03
CA LYS A 59 36.08 21.72 29.59
C LYS A 59 37.05 20.54 29.51
N VAL A 60 36.58 19.33 29.75
CA VAL A 60 37.38 18.10 29.64
C VAL A 60 37.77 17.82 28.19
N TYR A 61 36.83 17.96 27.25
CA TYR A 61 37.11 17.81 25.82
C TYR A 61 38.16 18.80 25.33
N ASP A 62 38.00 20.09 25.66
CA ASP A 62 38.95 21.15 25.29
C ASP A 62 40.35 20.93 25.90
N ALA A 63 40.43 20.24 27.05
CA ALA A 63 41.69 19.95 27.74
C ALA A 63 42.48 18.76 27.15
N LEU A 64 41.80 17.75 26.59
CA LEU A 64 42.42 16.54 26.05
C LEU A 64 43.02 16.71 24.66
N GLY A 65 42.32 17.47 23.81
CA GLY A 65 42.68 17.69 22.42
C GLY A 65 42.36 16.50 21.49
N PRO A 66 42.09 16.79 20.20
CA PRO A 66 41.55 15.84 19.22
C PRO A 66 42.52 14.71 18.85
N GLN A 67 43.82 15.00 18.84
CA GLN A 67 44.86 14.04 18.43
C GLN A 67 45.00 12.88 19.42
N PHE A 68 44.82 13.15 20.72
CA PHE A 68 44.88 12.11 21.74
C PHE A 68 43.72 11.11 21.56
N LEU A 69 42.49 11.61 21.38
CA LEU A 69 41.31 10.77 21.16
C LEU A 69 41.43 9.92 19.89
N HIS A 70 41.96 10.49 18.82
CA HIS A 70 42.21 9.74 17.59
C HIS A 70 43.26 8.63 17.78
N ARG A 71 44.38 8.90 18.49
CA ARG A 71 45.37 7.87 18.79
C ARG A 71 44.80 6.77 19.69
N LEU A 72 44.06 7.14 20.73
CA LEU A 72 43.44 6.20 21.67
C LEU A 72 42.51 5.21 20.94
N LEU A 73 41.63 5.72 20.07
CA LEU A 73 40.73 4.90 19.26
C LEU A 73 41.52 3.99 18.28
N ARG A 74 42.53 4.52 17.59
CA ARG A 74 43.35 3.72 16.65
C ARG A 74 44.12 2.60 17.34
N THR A 75 44.65 2.85 18.55
CA THR A 75 45.32 1.83 19.35
C THR A 75 44.34 0.75 19.78
N GLY A 76 43.13 1.13 20.21
CA GLY A 76 42.05 0.19 20.54
C GLY A 76 41.66 -0.71 19.36
N ILE A 77 41.49 -0.14 18.15
CA ILE A 77 41.12 -0.89 16.93
C ILE A 77 42.30 -1.74 16.37
N GLY A 78 43.50 -1.62 16.94
CA GLY A 78 44.69 -2.34 16.46
C GLY A 78 45.32 -1.76 15.19
N LYS A 79 45.05 -0.49 14.88
CA LYS A 79 45.62 0.28 13.75
C LYS A 79 46.76 1.22 14.16
N GLY A 80 47.32 1.02 15.37
CA GLY A 80 48.45 1.75 15.95
C GLY A 80 49.74 0.91 16.02
N SER A 81 50.88 1.55 16.26
CA SER A 81 52.20 0.90 16.34
C SER A 81 52.36 0.04 17.61
N ASP A 82 52.64 -1.26 17.44
CA ASP A 82 53.29 -2.20 18.37
C ASP A 82 53.04 -2.03 19.89
N VAL A 83 51.76 -1.96 20.29
CA VAL A 83 51.38 -2.23 21.69
C VAL A 83 50.82 -3.66 21.75
N GLY A 84 51.38 -4.45 22.66
CA GLY A 84 51.03 -5.86 22.91
C GLY A 84 49.53 -6.07 23.08
N SER A 85 49.06 -7.26 22.69
CA SER A 85 47.63 -7.59 22.56
C SER A 85 46.80 -7.40 23.84
N ASP A 86 47.44 -7.42 25.00
CA ASP A 86 46.75 -7.72 26.26
C ASP A 86 45.86 -6.60 26.82
N ASN A 87 45.95 -5.37 26.28
CA ASN A 87 45.15 -4.22 26.74
C ASN A 87 44.34 -3.50 25.64
N ARG A 88 44.27 -4.05 24.42
CA ARG A 88 43.61 -3.39 23.28
C ARG A 88 42.14 -3.12 23.53
N ASP A 89 41.43 -4.12 24.04
CA ASP A 89 39.99 -4.03 24.33
C ASP A 89 39.69 -2.97 25.39
N ALA A 90 40.54 -2.83 26.40
CA ALA A 90 40.41 -1.80 27.42
C ALA A 90 40.60 -0.38 26.86
N TYR A 91 41.57 -0.19 25.94
CA TYR A 91 41.75 1.08 25.24
C TYR A 91 40.59 1.38 24.32
N LEU A 92 40.08 0.37 23.61
CA LEU A 92 38.95 0.51 22.71
C LEU A 92 37.68 0.91 23.49
N GLN A 93 37.36 0.18 24.56
CA GLN A 93 36.24 0.48 25.44
C GLN A 93 36.34 1.90 26.01
N LEU A 94 37.49 2.26 26.60
CA LEU A 94 37.68 3.61 27.12
C LEU A 94 37.51 4.67 26.03
N SER A 95 38.04 4.43 24.83
CA SER A 95 37.95 5.38 23.72
C SER A 95 36.51 5.64 23.29
N ILE A 96 35.71 4.58 23.12
CA ILE A 96 34.34 4.67 22.64
C ILE A 96 33.44 5.26 23.71
N THR A 97 33.54 4.83 24.97
CA THR A 97 32.78 5.39 26.08
C THR A 97 33.05 6.89 26.24
N VAL A 98 34.31 7.32 26.13
CA VAL A 98 34.69 8.74 26.23
C VAL A 98 34.15 9.54 25.03
N LEU A 99 34.24 9.00 23.82
CA LEU A 99 33.69 9.64 22.62
C LEU A 99 32.16 9.79 22.71
N ALA A 100 31.44 8.73 23.11
CA ALA A 100 29.99 8.77 23.32
C ALA A 100 29.61 9.81 24.37
N ALA A 101 30.34 9.87 25.49
CA ALA A 101 30.12 10.86 26.55
C ALA A 101 30.32 12.31 26.05
N PHE A 102 31.34 12.57 25.21
CA PHE A 102 31.55 13.90 24.63
C PHE A 102 30.45 14.29 23.64
N CYS A 103 29.93 13.33 22.88
CA CYS A 103 28.83 13.57 21.95
C CYS A 103 27.50 13.94 22.63
N ARG A 104 27.37 13.81 23.96
CA ARG A 104 26.20 14.35 24.68
C ARG A 104 26.12 15.88 24.61
N VAL A 105 27.23 16.56 24.33
CA VAL A 105 27.26 18.00 24.04
C VAL A 105 27.07 18.21 22.53
N PRO A 106 25.93 18.78 22.06
CA PRO A 106 25.61 18.85 20.63
C PRO A 106 26.66 19.58 19.79
N GLN A 107 27.31 20.62 20.34
CA GLN A 107 28.37 21.35 19.64
C GLN A 107 29.65 20.51 19.43
N ILE A 108 29.90 19.51 20.28
CA ILE A 108 31.01 18.57 20.09
C ILE A 108 30.58 17.49 19.09
N ALA A 109 29.38 16.94 19.24
CA ALA A 109 28.83 15.92 18.35
C ALA A 109 28.78 16.39 16.88
N ALA A 110 28.44 17.66 16.64
CA ALA A 110 28.40 18.25 15.30
C ALA A 110 29.78 18.62 14.72
N SER A 111 30.87 18.40 15.45
CA SER A 111 32.22 18.75 14.97
C SER A 111 32.71 17.77 13.89
N GLU A 112 33.51 18.30 12.96
CA GLU A 112 34.16 17.51 11.90
C GLU A 112 35.00 16.36 12.47
N GLU A 113 35.59 16.56 13.66
CA GLU A 113 36.39 15.54 14.33
C GLU A 113 35.56 14.31 14.71
N MET A 114 34.30 14.51 15.15
CA MET A 114 33.41 13.40 15.49
C MET A 114 32.85 12.75 14.23
N ILE A 115 32.41 13.55 13.26
CA ILE A 115 31.88 13.03 11.99
C ILE A 115 32.91 12.13 11.29
N ASN A 116 34.19 12.53 11.26
CA ASN A 116 35.26 11.74 10.64
C ASN A 116 35.58 10.41 11.35
N LYS A 117 35.09 10.17 12.56
CA LYS A 117 35.27 8.89 13.27
C LYS A 117 34.16 7.88 13.00
N ILE A 118 33.04 8.28 12.39
CA ILE A 118 31.91 7.39 12.09
C ILE A 118 32.33 6.07 11.40
N PRO A 119 33.18 6.07 10.33
CA PRO A 119 33.59 4.82 9.69
C PRO A 119 34.30 3.84 10.62
N LEU A 120 35.09 4.36 11.58
CA LEU A 120 35.82 3.53 12.56
C LEU A 120 34.86 2.92 13.60
N ILE A 121 33.83 3.65 13.98
CA ILE A 121 32.79 3.16 14.90
C ILE A 121 31.97 2.07 14.22
N LEU A 122 31.58 2.26 12.96
CA LEU A 122 30.91 1.21 12.17
C LEU A 122 31.75 -0.05 12.04
N GLU A 123 33.05 0.09 11.73
CA GLU A 123 33.97 -1.04 11.68
C GLU A 123 34.06 -1.81 13.01
N THR A 124 33.96 -1.10 14.14
CA THR A 124 33.97 -1.71 15.48
C THR A 124 32.71 -2.53 15.71
N ILE A 125 31.52 -1.98 15.37
CA ILE A 125 30.24 -2.69 15.46
C ILE A 125 30.26 -3.98 14.64
N SER A 126 30.80 -3.94 13.41
CA SER A 126 30.87 -5.11 12.53
C SER A 126 31.79 -6.22 13.05
N LYS A 127 32.81 -5.89 13.85
CA LYS A 127 33.83 -6.85 14.32
C LYS A 127 33.53 -7.45 15.69
N GLU A 128 32.88 -6.70 16.57
CA GLU A 128 32.74 -7.06 17.99
C GLU A 128 31.30 -7.39 18.41
N ALA A 129 30.54 -8.05 17.53
CA ALA A 129 29.14 -8.42 17.77
C ALA A 129 28.94 -9.07 19.15
N GLY A 130 28.09 -8.47 19.99
CA GLY A 130 27.78 -8.93 21.35
C GLY A 130 28.62 -8.33 22.49
N SER A 131 29.61 -7.47 22.20
CA SER A 131 30.39 -6.75 23.23
C SER A 131 29.58 -5.61 23.86
N PRO A 132 29.70 -5.34 25.19
CA PRO A 132 29.01 -4.20 25.83
C PRO A 132 29.41 -2.84 25.26
N ILE A 133 30.54 -2.77 24.56
CA ILE A 133 31.01 -1.56 23.88
C ILE A 133 30.08 -1.09 22.75
N ILE A 134 29.28 -2.01 22.19
CA ILE A 134 28.39 -1.72 21.07
C ILE A 134 27.31 -0.71 21.47
N GLU A 135 26.86 -0.74 22.72
CA GLU A 135 25.88 0.22 23.21
C GLU A 135 26.40 1.66 23.12
N ASP A 136 27.63 1.91 23.57
CA ASP A 136 28.29 3.21 23.45
C ASP A 136 28.56 3.59 21.97
N CYS A 137 28.83 2.62 21.09
CA CYS A 137 28.92 2.86 19.65
C CYS A 137 27.59 3.36 19.07
N TYR A 138 26.47 2.73 19.41
CA TYR A 138 25.14 3.16 19.00
C TYR A 138 24.80 4.55 19.55
N GLU A 139 25.11 4.81 20.83
CA GLU A 139 24.88 6.12 21.46
C GLU A 139 25.68 7.20 20.72
N TYR A 140 26.95 6.93 20.40
CA TYR A 140 27.80 7.82 19.62
C TYR A 140 27.20 8.14 18.24
N LEU A 141 26.86 7.11 17.46
CA LEU A 141 26.30 7.30 16.12
C LEU A 141 24.99 8.08 16.17
N PHE A 142 24.13 7.77 17.14
CA PHE A 142 22.85 8.46 17.33
C PHE A 142 23.03 9.94 17.64
N LEU A 143 23.92 10.28 18.57
CA LEU A 143 24.18 11.66 18.98
C LEU A 143 24.78 12.49 17.85
N VAL A 144 25.76 11.95 17.11
CA VAL A 144 26.37 12.64 15.95
C VAL A 144 25.35 12.85 14.82
N SER A 145 24.56 11.82 14.49
CA SER A 145 23.52 11.88 13.43
C SER A 145 22.37 12.81 13.79
N THR A 146 22.07 12.95 15.08
CA THR A 146 21.07 13.90 15.57
C THR A 146 21.59 15.34 15.45
N ALA A 147 22.86 15.56 15.80
CA ALA A 147 23.47 16.89 15.87
C ALA A 147 23.91 17.48 14.52
N SER A 148 24.16 16.66 13.48
CA SER A 148 24.68 17.14 12.19
C SER A 148 24.11 16.39 10.98
N GLU A 149 23.68 17.14 9.95
CA GLU A 149 23.27 16.58 8.65
C GLU A 149 24.44 15.91 7.91
N GLU A 150 25.63 16.53 7.96
CA GLU A 150 26.87 15.95 7.44
C GLU A 150 27.16 14.60 8.13
N GLY A 151 26.89 14.52 9.44
CA GLY A 151 27.00 13.28 10.22
C GLY A 151 26.12 12.15 9.66
N VAL A 152 24.88 12.46 9.26
CA VAL A 152 23.98 11.47 8.64
C VAL A 152 24.47 11.06 7.26
N GLN A 153 24.94 12.01 6.45
CA GLN A 153 25.50 11.70 5.13
C GLN A 153 26.74 10.81 5.24
N THR A 154 27.64 11.11 6.17
CA THR A 154 28.83 10.29 6.42
C THR A 154 28.45 8.91 6.94
N LEU A 155 27.49 8.79 7.86
CA LEU A 155 26.96 7.50 8.32
C LEU A 155 26.47 6.65 7.15
N TYR A 156 25.65 7.24 6.28
CA TYR A 156 25.09 6.53 5.14
C TYR A 156 26.16 6.11 4.13
N LYS A 157 27.00 7.06 3.68
CA LYS A 157 28.09 6.80 2.71
C LYS A 157 29.12 5.79 3.22
N SER A 158 29.26 5.66 4.54
CA SER A 158 30.19 4.71 5.17
C SER A 158 29.60 3.30 5.35
N GLY A 159 28.41 3.03 4.79
CA GLY A 159 27.75 1.73 4.91
C GLY A 159 26.96 1.55 6.21
N GLY A 160 26.58 2.64 6.88
CA GLY A 160 25.86 2.58 8.16
C GLY A 160 24.55 1.80 8.08
N LEU A 161 23.80 1.94 6.98
CA LEU A 161 22.56 1.18 6.77
C LEU A 161 22.80 -0.33 6.67
N ASN A 162 23.85 -0.75 5.95
CA ASN A 162 24.23 -2.16 5.83
C ASN A 162 24.64 -2.76 7.19
N VAL A 163 25.44 -2.02 7.98
CA VAL A 163 25.81 -2.45 9.34
C VAL A 163 24.57 -2.60 10.22
N LEU A 164 23.67 -1.61 10.24
CA LEU A 164 22.41 -1.67 10.98
C LEU A 164 21.57 -2.89 10.55
N ALA A 165 21.37 -3.07 9.25
CA ALA A 165 20.60 -4.18 8.69
C ALA A 165 21.14 -5.55 9.12
N SER A 166 22.46 -5.74 9.11
CA SER A 166 23.11 -6.98 9.51
C SER A 166 23.04 -7.28 11.02
N GLN A 167 23.02 -6.24 11.86
CA GLN A 167 23.13 -6.38 13.32
C GLN A 167 21.77 -6.42 14.02
N MET A 168 20.76 -5.69 13.53
CA MET A 168 19.49 -5.51 14.24
C MET A 168 18.76 -6.82 14.54
N MET A 169 18.92 -7.86 13.71
CA MET A 169 18.32 -9.18 13.94
C MET A 169 18.92 -9.92 15.15
N ILE A 170 20.17 -9.60 15.53
CA ILE A 170 20.95 -10.27 16.58
C ILE A 170 20.78 -9.55 17.93
N LEU A 171 20.39 -8.27 17.92
CA LEU A 171 20.22 -7.48 19.14
C LEU A 171 19.10 -8.06 20.03
N PRO A 172 19.25 -8.01 21.37
CA PRO A 172 18.21 -8.45 22.29
C PRO A 172 16.94 -7.61 22.13
N ASP A 173 15.79 -8.29 22.09
CA ASP A 173 14.48 -7.65 21.90
C ASP A 173 14.21 -6.63 23.03
N GLY A 174 13.82 -5.41 22.65
CA GLY A 174 13.54 -4.32 23.61
C GLY A 174 14.75 -3.73 24.34
N SER A 175 15.99 -4.09 23.96
CA SER A 175 17.20 -3.45 24.47
C SER A 175 17.34 -1.97 24.08
N HIS A 176 18.15 -1.21 24.83
CA HIS A 176 18.45 0.17 24.46
C HIS A 176 19.19 0.28 23.11
N MET A 177 20.01 -0.72 22.77
CA MET A 177 20.68 -0.80 21.47
C MET A 177 19.67 -0.87 20.31
N ILE A 178 18.60 -1.66 20.43
CA ILE A 178 17.59 -1.73 19.36
C ILE A 178 16.78 -0.43 19.28
N GLU A 179 16.53 0.26 20.39
CA GLU A 179 15.94 1.60 20.40
C GLU A 179 16.80 2.60 19.61
N LEU A 180 18.11 2.64 19.89
CA LEU A 180 19.04 3.51 19.18
C LEU A 180 19.15 3.14 17.69
N ALA A 181 19.18 1.86 17.36
CA ALA A 181 19.19 1.38 15.98
C ALA A 181 17.94 1.80 15.20
N LEU A 182 16.74 1.64 15.80
CA LEU A 182 15.48 2.10 15.21
C LEU A 182 15.51 3.60 14.92
N ARG A 183 15.99 4.41 15.88
CA ARG A 183 16.10 5.87 15.69
C ARG A 183 17.13 6.26 14.65
N LEU A 184 18.25 5.54 14.55
CA LEU A 184 19.24 5.76 13.49
C LEU A 184 18.68 5.48 12.10
N VAL A 185 17.98 4.36 11.91
CA VAL A 185 17.28 4.07 10.64
C VAL A 185 16.25 5.16 10.36
N GLN A 186 15.48 5.57 11.36
CA GLN A 186 14.50 6.65 11.21
C GLN A 186 15.17 7.96 10.77
N ILE A 187 16.31 8.34 11.35
CA ILE A 187 17.09 9.51 10.93
C ILE A 187 17.54 9.39 9.47
N ILE A 188 18.06 8.22 9.06
CA ILE A 188 18.49 7.96 7.68
C ILE A 188 17.32 8.14 6.71
N VAL A 189 16.18 7.49 6.99
CA VAL A 189 15.01 7.48 6.09
C VAL A 189 14.32 8.85 6.02
N ILE A 190 14.34 9.64 7.10
CA ILE A 190 13.71 10.98 7.15
C ILE A 190 14.62 12.08 6.59
N LYS A 191 15.91 12.08 6.94
CA LYS A 191 16.81 13.20 6.60
C LYS A 191 17.48 13.07 5.24
N LEU A 192 17.57 11.88 4.66
CA LEU A 192 18.17 11.69 3.34
C LEU A 192 17.11 11.63 2.23
N PRO A 193 17.46 11.99 0.98
CA PRO A 193 16.50 11.92 -0.12
C PRO A 193 16.05 10.47 -0.36
N SER A 194 14.73 10.23 -0.30
CA SER A 194 14.16 8.88 -0.41
C SER A 194 14.51 8.19 -1.73
N GLU A 195 14.67 8.93 -2.83
CA GLU A 195 15.04 8.35 -4.13
C GLU A 195 16.37 7.57 -4.05
N TYR A 196 17.37 8.10 -3.35
CA TYR A 196 18.66 7.43 -3.17
C TYR A 196 18.58 6.28 -2.18
N VAL A 197 17.97 6.51 -1.02
CA VAL A 197 17.92 5.51 0.07
C VAL A 197 17.27 4.20 -0.38
N TYR A 198 16.22 4.28 -1.18
CA TYR A 198 15.44 3.12 -1.62
C TYR A 198 16.00 2.44 -2.87
N SER A 199 16.72 3.16 -3.72
CA SER A 199 17.28 2.61 -4.96
C SER A 199 18.67 2.01 -4.78
N GLU A 200 19.54 2.60 -3.95
CA GLU A 200 20.92 2.13 -3.77
C GLU A 200 21.00 0.90 -2.85
N HIS A 201 20.14 0.82 -1.83
CA HIS A 201 20.22 -0.20 -0.77
C HIS A 201 18.88 -0.90 -0.46
N PRO A 202 18.14 -1.41 -1.46
CA PRO A 202 16.83 -2.04 -1.23
C PRO A 202 16.91 -3.30 -0.36
N THR A 203 17.97 -4.10 -0.51
CA THR A 203 18.20 -5.32 0.29
C THR A 203 18.52 -5.01 1.74
N ASP A 204 19.26 -3.93 2.01
CA ASP A 204 19.54 -3.53 3.40
C ASP A 204 18.26 -3.04 4.08
N LEU A 205 17.43 -2.26 3.37
CA LEU A 205 16.11 -1.85 3.88
C LEU A 205 15.16 -3.02 4.11
N SER A 206 15.15 -4.04 3.23
CA SER A 206 14.30 -5.23 3.45
C SER A 206 14.74 -6.02 4.68
N MET A 207 16.05 -6.16 4.92
CA MET A 207 16.59 -6.75 6.15
C MET A 207 16.22 -5.94 7.40
N VAL A 208 16.27 -4.60 7.31
CA VAL A 208 15.77 -3.72 8.38
C VAL A 208 14.29 -3.95 8.63
N VAL A 209 13.44 -4.01 7.58
CA VAL A 209 12.01 -4.30 7.72
C VAL A 209 11.78 -5.62 8.46
N CYS A 210 12.54 -6.67 8.15
CA CYS A 210 12.48 -7.95 8.86
C CYS A 210 12.80 -7.81 10.36
N ALA A 211 13.86 -7.06 10.70
CA ALA A 211 14.26 -6.83 12.08
C ALA A 211 13.23 -5.99 12.86
N VAL A 212 12.73 -4.92 12.26
CA VAL A 212 11.72 -4.05 12.88
C VAL A 212 10.38 -4.79 13.00
N ALA A 213 10.01 -5.64 12.04
CA ALA A 213 8.82 -6.48 12.12
C ALA A 213 8.87 -7.42 13.32
N LYS A 214 10.03 -8.05 13.60
CA LYS A 214 10.22 -8.88 14.80
C LYS A 214 9.98 -8.08 16.08
N GLN A 215 10.59 -6.89 16.20
CA GLN A 215 10.37 -6.02 17.35
C GLN A 215 8.90 -5.61 17.49
N PHE A 216 8.25 -5.25 16.38
CA PHE A 216 6.84 -4.86 16.37
C PHE A 216 5.91 -6.00 16.84
N ALA A 217 6.23 -7.25 16.49
CA ALA A 217 5.49 -8.42 16.94
C ALA A 217 5.65 -8.68 18.45
N VAL A 218 6.88 -8.60 18.97
CA VAL A 218 7.23 -9.00 20.35
C VAL A 218 6.94 -7.90 21.38
N LEU A 219 7.21 -6.65 21.05
CA LEU A 219 7.14 -5.54 22.01
C LEU A 219 5.71 -5.17 22.41
N GLN A 220 5.55 -4.74 23.67
CA GLN A 220 4.29 -4.27 24.27
C GLN A 220 4.43 -2.91 24.96
N ASN A 221 5.53 -2.19 24.71
CA ASN A 221 5.84 -0.88 25.29
C ASN A 221 5.79 0.23 24.21
N ALA A 222 6.19 1.46 24.56
CA ALA A 222 6.20 2.60 23.64
C ALA A 222 6.99 2.35 22.35
N LEU A 223 8.06 1.57 22.44
CA LEU A 223 8.94 1.23 21.32
C LEU A 223 8.23 0.41 20.23
N LYS A 224 7.12 -0.28 20.57
CA LYS A 224 6.24 -0.92 19.57
C LYS A 224 5.64 0.10 18.60
N PHE A 225 5.25 1.27 19.09
CA PHE A 225 4.69 2.33 18.25
C PHE A 225 5.78 3.01 17.41
N GLU A 226 6.99 3.19 17.94
CA GLU A 226 8.15 3.65 17.14
C GLU A 226 8.43 2.67 15.99
N ALA A 227 8.42 1.36 16.25
CA ALA A 227 8.55 0.33 15.23
C ALA A 227 7.42 0.38 14.18
N LEU A 228 6.17 0.54 14.61
CA LEU A 228 5.00 0.71 13.72
C LEU A 228 5.18 1.91 12.78
N HIS A 229 5.56 3.07 13.32
CA HIS A 229 5.74 4.28 12.53
C HIS A 229 6.90 4.14 11.55
N LEU A 230 8.02 3.52 11.96
CA LEU A 230 9.14 3.28 11.06
C LEU A 230 8.78 2.32 9.92
N LEU A 231 8.11 1.20 10.22
CA LEU A 231 7.64 0.24 9.21
C LEU A 231 6.68 0.91 8.22
N SER A 232 5.72 1.68 8.71
CA SER A 232 4.78 2.43 7.88
C SER A 232 5.51 3.47 7.01
N THR A 233 6.50 4.17 7.57
CA THR A 233 7.31 5.15 6.82
C THR A 233 8.11 4.50 5.70
N ILE A 234 8.69 3.32 5.95
CA ILE A 234 9.48 2.60 4.94
C ILE A 234 8.57 2.06 3.85
N LEU A 235 7.53 1.31 4.21
CA LEU A 235 6.74 0.58 3.21
C LEU A 235 5.79 1.50 2.43
N SER A 236 5.19 2.51 3.05
CA SER A 236 4.26 3.42 2.36
C SER A 236 4.92 4.55 1.56
N ASN A 237 6.25 4.53 1.42
CA ASN A 237 6.99 5.50 0.63
C ASN A 237 6.74 5.28 -0.87
N ARG A 238 6.64 6.35 -1.66
CA ARG A 238 6.44 6.26 -3.12
C ARG A 238 7.56 5.52 -3.86
N TYR A 239 8.75 5.41 -3.27
CA TYR A 239 9.91 4.71 -3.82
C TYR A 239 10.10 3.30 -3.25
N SER A 240 9.09 2.73 -2.58
CA SER A 240 9.22 1.42 -1.91
C SER A 240 9.23 0.21 -2.86
N ALA A 241 8.95 0.39 -4.15
CA ALA A 241 8.88 -0.71 -5.12
C ALA A 241 10.13 -1.63 -5.14
N PRO A 242 11.39 -1.12 -5.16
CA PRO A 242 12.57 -1.99 -5.08
C PRO A 242 12.68 -2.77 -3.76
N VAL A 243 12.18 -2.19 -2.66
CA VAL A 243 12.14 -2.87 -1.35
C VAL A 243 11.08 -3.97 -1.36
N TYR A 244 9.94 -3.74 -2.02
CA TYR A 244 8.89 -4.76 -2.19
C TYR A 244 9.43 -5.95 -2.98
N ASP A 245 10.14 -5.71 -4.06
CA ASP A 245 10.76 -6.77 -4.86
C ASP A 245 11.81 -7.55 -4.05
N ALA A 246 12.64 -6.85 -3.28
CA ALA A 246 13.59 -7.50 -2.39
C ALA A 246 12.90 -8.38 -1.32
N LEU A 247 11.77 -7.92 -0.74
CA LEU A 247 10.99 -8.69 0.23
C LEU A 247 10.31 -9.92 -0.39
N ARG A 248 9.83 -9.82 -1.64
CA ARG A 248 9.22 -10.95 -2.38
C ARG A 248 10.23 -12.07 -2.69
N LEU A 249 11.50 -11.71 -2.86
CA LEU A 249 12.59 -12.66 -3.14
C LEU A 249 13.11 -13.38 -1.89
N MET A 250 12.69 -12.99 -0.68
CA MET A 250 13.15 -13.64 0.54
C MET A 250 12.51 -15.03 0.71
N GLU A 251 13.33 -16.04 0.95
CA GLU A 251 12.89 -17.44 1.10
C GLU A 251 12.02 -17.69 2.34
N ASN A 252 12.12 -16.83 3.36
CA ASN A 252 11.42 -16.98 4.63
C ASN A 252 10.43 -15.82 4.86
N ASP A 253 9.13 -16.14 4.96
CA ASP A 253 8.02 -15.20 5.13
C ASP A 253 7.75 -14.81 6.59
N VAL A 254 8.63 -15.20 7.54
CA VAL A 254 8.51 -14.89 8.98
C VAL A 254 8.30 -13.40 9.23
N TRP A 255 8.91 -12.51 8.45
CA TRP A 255 8.70 -11.07 8.57
C TRP A 255 7.23 -10.69 8.38
N SER A 256 6.55 -11.29 7.40
CA SER A 256 5.15 -11.01 7.10
C SER A 256 4.24 -11.52 8.21
N THR A 257 4.57 -12.67 8.82
CA THR A 257 3.86 -13.20 9.98
C THR A 257 4.06 -12.34 11.23
N ASN A 258 5.28 -11.84 11.45
CA ASN A 258 5.56 -10.88 12.52
C ASN A 258 4.75 -9.58 12.35
N LEU A 259 4.65 -9.06 11.13
CA LEU A 259 3.77 -7.92 10.84
C LEU A 259 2.31 -8.22 11.12
N ARG A 260 1.82 -9.42 10.76
CA ARG A 260 0.44 -9.86 11.05
C ARG A 260 0.17 -9.81 12.55
N ILE A 261 1.06 -10.38 13.35
CA ILE A 261 0.97 -10.43 14.81
C ILE A 261 0.97 -9.01 15.40
N GLY A 262 1.89 -8.16 14.95
CA GLY A 262 1.98 -6.77 15.41
C GLY A 262 0.73 -5.95 15.06
N ILE A 263 0.24 -6.04 13.81
CA ILE A 263 -0.98 -5.36 13.36
C ILE A 263 -2.18 -5.81 14.17
N VAL A 264 -2.39 -7.13 14.34
CA VAL A 264 -3.49 -7.68 15.14
C VAL A 264 -3.41 -7.20 16.57
N ALA A 265 -2.20 -7.14 17.17
CA ALA A 265 -1.99 -6.60 18.50
C ALA A 265 -2.38 -5.12 18.61
N ILE A 266 -2.16 -4.30 17.58
CA ILE A 266 -2.59 -2.90 17.58
C ILE A 266 -4.11 -2.78 17.43
N LEU A 267 -4.70 -3.48 16.44
CA LEU A 267 -6.12 -3.34 16.09
C LEU A 267 -7.06 -3.87 17.18
N GLN A 268 -6.67 -4.95 17.88
CA GLN A 268 -7.50 -5.53 18.95
C GLN A 268 -7.48 -4.73 20.25
N ASN A 269 -6.48 -3.86 20.44
CA ASN A 269 -6.29 -3.10 21.66
C ASN A 269 -6.88 -1.68 21.58
N ARG A 270 -7.10 -1.08 22.75
CA ARG A 270 -7.51 0.32 22.86
C ARG A 270 -6.28 1.22 22.75
N VAL A 271 -6.01 1.68 21.53
CA VAL A 271 -4.90 2.58 21.21
C VAL A 271 -5.43 3.84 20.51
N ALA A 272 -4.59 4.86 20.38
CA ALA A 272 -4.92 6.08 19.65
C ALA A 272 -5.35 5.78 18.19
N PRO A 273 -6.33 6.50 17.63
CA PRO A 273 -6.78 6.30 16.24
C PRO A 273 -5.65 6.38 15.22
N SER A 274 -4.69 7.30 15.42
CA SER A 274 -3.51 7.42 14.56
C SER A 274 -2.72 6.11 14.48
N HIS A 275 -2.54 5.37 15.58
CA HIS A 275 -1.84 4.09 15.56
C HIS A 275 -2.63 3.00 14.82
N LYS A 276 -3.96 2.99 14.93
CA LYS A 276 -4.79 2.06 14.15
C LYS A 276 -4.68 2.33 12.66
N LEU A 277 -4.72 3.60 12.26
CA LEU A 277 -4.53 3.99 10.87
C LEU A 277 -3.17 3.54 10.32
N HIS A 278 -2.07 3.74 11.05
CA HIS A 278 -0.75 3.25 10.62
C HIS A 278 -0.71 1.72 10.50
N ALA A 279 -1.43 0.99 11.36
CA ALA A 279 -1.54 -0.46 11.24
C ALA A 279 -2.34 -0.90 10.00
N LEU A 280 -3.37 -0.14 9.60
CA LEU A 280 -4.09 -0.38 8.34
C LEU A 280 -3.23 -0.07 7.11
N VAL A 281 -2.49 1.05 7.11
CA VAL A 281 -1.51 1.37 6.06
C VAL A 281 -0.50 0.23 5.92
N LEU A 282 0.02 -0.26 7.04
CA LEU A 282 0.97 -1.36 7.03
C LEU A 282 0.35 -2.66 6.50
N ALA A 283 -0.90 -2.96 6.88
CA ALA A 283 -1.62 -4.12 6.36
C ALA A 283 -1.80 -4.04 4.84
N GLU A 284 -2.16 -2.86 4.30
CA GLU A 284 -2.32 -2.64 2.87
C GLU A 284 -1.00 -2.92 2.13
N CYS A 285 0.10 -2.34 2.62
CA CYS A 285 1.43 -2.55 2.03
C CYS A 285 1.82 -4.03 2.02
N VAL A 286 1.62 -4.75 3.13
CA VAL A 286 1.96 -6.18 3.22
C VAL A 286 1.14 -7.01 2.25
N ILE A 287 -0.16 -6.74 2.12
CA ILE A 287 -1.02 -7.46 1.17
C ILE A 287 -0.61 -7.15 -0.28
N SER A 288 -0.16 -5.93 -0.56
CA SER A 288 0.39 -5.55 -1.88
C SER A 288 1.74 -6.21 -2.20
N ILE A 289 2.47 -6.68 -1.18
CA ILE A 289 3.73 -7.44 -1.35
C ILE A 289 3.44 -8.95 -1.49
N VAL A 290 2.67 -9.52 -0.58
CA VAL A 290 2.52 -10.99 -0.39
C VAL A 290 1.23 -11.55 -1.02
N GLY A 291 0.22 -10.71 -1.25
CA GLY A 291 -1.09 -11.10 -1.77
C GLY A 291 -2.16 -11.26 -0.68
N GLU A 292 -3.42 -11.33 -1.12
CA GLU A 292 -4.60 -11.24 -0.26
C GLU A 292 -4.73 -12.42 0.71
N ARG A 293 -4.19 -13.59 0.34
CA ARG A 293 -4.19 -14.79 1.21
C ARG A 293 -3.47 -14.56 2.53
N TRP A 294 -2.58 -13.57 2.62
CA TRP A 294 -1.88 -13.21 3.86
C TRP A 294 -2.82 -12.80 5.00
N LEU A 295 -4.03 -12.33 4.68
CA LEU A 295 -5.08 -11.98 5.65
C LEU A 295 -5.52 -13.16 6.53
N ILE A 296 -5.26 -14.39 6.08
CA ILE A 296 -5.59 -15.62 6.78
C ILE A 296 -4.29 -16.39 7.01
N GLY A 297 -3.96 -16.65 8.27
CA GLY A 297 -2.78 -17.44 8.57
C GLY A 297 -2.52 -17.54 10.06
N GLU A 298 -1.72 -18.54 10.42
CA GLU A 298 -1.36 -18.77 11.81
C GLU A 298 -0.63 -17.55 12.40
N MET A 299 -0.88 -17.34 13.69
CA MET A 299 -0.27 -16.27 14.47
C MET A 299 0.39 -16.88 15.70
N ASN A 300 1.48 -17.60 15.46
CA ASN A 300 2.28 -18.23 16.49
C ASN A 300 3.55 -17.41 16.71
N LEU A 301 3.63 -16.71 17.83
CA LEU A 301 4.92 -16.20 18.31
C LEU A 301 5.73 -17.40 18.82
N THR A 302 7.00 -17.48 18.43
CA THR A 302 7.92 -18.51 18.95
C THR A 302 7.94 -18.45 20.48
N GLY A 303 7.36 -19.46 21.14
CA GLY A 303 7.29 -19.57 22.61
C GLY A 303 5.96 -19.18 23.27
N SER A 304 4.93 -18.74 22.52
CA SER A 304 3.57 -18.51 23.06
C SER A 304 2.72 -19.79 22.98
N GLN A 305 2.07 -20.16 24.09
CA GLN A 305 1.12 -21.28 24.18
C GLN A 305 -0.28 -20.92 23.64
N VAL A 306 -0.56 -19.63 23.38
CA VAL A 306 -1.85 -19.16 22.89
C VAL A 306 -1.70 -18.79 21.42
N SER A 307 -2.28 -19.60 20.54
CA SER A 307 -2.46 -19.29 19.12
C SER A 307 -3.77 -18.52 18.92
N LEU A 308 -3.71 -17.40 18.22
CA LEU A 308 -4.93 -16.70 17.79
C LEU A 308 -5.53 -17.43 16.57
N PRO A 309 -6.87 -17.44 16.41
CA PRO A 309 -7.52 -17.99 15.23
C PRO A 309 -6.96 -17.38 13.94
N ALA A 310 -6.73 -18.20 12.92
CA ALA A 310 -6.07 -17.76 11.67
C ALA A 310 -6.85 -16.69 10.90
N ASP A 311 -8.16 -16.59 11.14
CA ASP A 311 -9.08 -15.63 10.55
C ASP A 311 -9.25 -14.33 11.38
N ARG A 312 -8.56 -14.21 12.51
CA ARG A 312 -8.67 -13.02 13.38
C ARG A 312 -8.16 -11.76 12.68
N CYS A 313 -7.13 -11.89 11.85
CA CYS A 313 -6.51 -10.77 11.14
C CYS A 313 -7.50 -10.12 10.16
N ILE A 314 -8.12 -10.90 9.27
CA ILE A 314 -9.13 -10.41 8.32
C ILE A 314 -10.31 -9.71 9.02
N LEU A 315 -10.83 -10.29 10.11
CA LEU A 315 -11.94 -9.68 10.85
C LEU A 315 -11.56 -8.33 11.46
N LEU A 316 -10.38 -8.21 12.07
CA LEU A 316 -9.94 -6.96 12.69
C LEU A 316 -9.64 -5.88 11.66
N ILE A 317 -9.05 -6.25 10.51
CA ILE A 317 -8.78 -5.32 9.41
C ILE A 317 -10.11 -4.82 8.82
N LEU A 318 -11.08 -5.71 8.59
CA LEU A 318 -12.40 -5.32 8.07
C LEU A 318 -13.11 -4.35 9.03
N GLU A 319 -13.24 -4.73 10.30
CA GLU A 319 -13.94 -3.89 11.29
C GLU A 319 -13.25 -2.55 11.50
N SER A 320 -11.91 -2.53 11.54
CA SER A 320 -11.18 -1.29 11.69
C SER A 320 -11.29 -0.41 10.44
N SER A 321 -11.21 -1.00 9.24
CA SER A 321 -11.38 -0.26 7.99
C SER A 321 -12.78 0.33 7.87
N ARG A 322 -13.82 -0.43 8.25
CA ARG A 322 -15.21 0.03 8.28
C ARG A 322 -15.40 1.26 9.19
N ILE A 323 -14.83 1.22 10.40
CA ILE A 323 -14.89 2.34 11.34
C ILE A 323 -14.17 3.56 10.75
N GLU A 324 -12.96 3.39 10.23
CA GLU A 324 -12.19 4.50 9.64
C GLU A 324 -12.90 5.08 8.40
N ILE A 325 -13.48 4.24 7.53
CA ILE A 325 -14.30 4.68 6.38
C ILE A 325 -15.45 5.56 6.86
N ALA A 326 -16.21 5.12 7.86
CA ALA A 326 -17.35 5.90 8.38
C ALA A 326 -16.90 7.27 8.93
N VAL A 327 -15.81 7.31 9.69
CA VAL A 327 -15.26 8.55 10.25
C VAL A 327 -14.73 9.47 9.14
N LEU A 328 -13.94 8.93 8.21
CA LEU A 328 -13.31 9.70 7.14
C LEU A 328 -14.35 10.27 6.16
N LEU A 329 -15.37 9.48 5.79
CA LEU A 329 -16.45 9.95 4.92
C LEU A 329 -17.28 11.04 5.59
N ASN A 330 -17.61 10.88 6.88
CA ASN A 330 -18.31 11.93 7.63
C ASN A 330 -17.47 13.22 7.69
N ASP A 331 -16.18 13.11 8.02
CA ASP A 331 -15.28 14.27 8.05
C ASP A 331 -15.14 14.93 6.68
N LEU A 332 -15.04 14.16 5.60
CA LEU A 332 -14.97 14.67 4.24
C LEU A 332 -16.27 15.37 3.84
N ALA A 333 -17.44 14.81 4.16
CA ALA A 333 -18.73 15.44 3.92
C ALA A 333 -18.80 16.81 4.62
N CYS A 334 -18.48 16.87 5.92
CA CYS A 334 -18.44 18.15 6.64
C CYS A 334 -17.46 19.14 5.99
N LEU A 335 -16.24 18.71 5.67
CA LEU A 335 -15.21 19.59 5.11
C LEU A 335 -15.53 20.09 3.70
N LYS A 336 -16.18 19.27 2.86
CA LYS A 336 -16.49 19.59 1.47
C LYS A 336 -17.79 20.38 1.34
N TYR A 337 -18.79 20.12 2.18
CA TYR A 337 -20.13 20.65 2.02
C TYR A 337 -20.41 21.87 2.92
N ASP A 338 -19.62 22.08 3.99
CA ASP A 338 -19.70 23.31 4.78
C ASP A 338 -19.00 24.48 4.06
N ALA A 339 -19.80 25.41 3.54
CA ALA A 339 -19.40 26.56 2.71
C ALA A 339 -18.42 27.57 3.35
N SER A 340 -18.01 27.38 4.61
CA SER A 340 -17.30 28.40 5.39
C SER A 340 -15.76 28.35 5.30
N ASN A 341 -15.12 27.28 4.79
CA ASN A 341 -13.65 27.10 4.92
C ASN A 341 -12.93 26.40 3.73
N ALA A 342 -13.46 26.47 2.50
CA ALA A 342 -12.97 25.65 1.38
C ALA A 342 -11.48 25.80 1.01
N SER A 343 -10.86 26.98 1.18
CA SER A 343 -9.45 27.20 0.78
C SER A 343 -8.42 26.81 1.85
N SER A 344 -8.77 26.83 3.14
CA SER A 344 -7.84 26.51 4.24
C SER A 344 -7.71 25.01 4.51
N ASN A 345 -8.63 24.20 3.98
CA ASN A 345 -8.76 22.78 4.34
C ASN A 345 -8.19 21.79 3.30
N ARG A 346 -7.63 22.27 2.18
CA ARG A 346 -7.22 21.41 1.05
C ARG A 346 -6.22 20.32 1.45
N GLU A 347 -5.18 20.65 2.20
CA GLU A 347 -4.18 19.66 2.64
C GLU A 347 -4.79 18.61 3.58
N ASN A 348 -5.69 19.03 4.47
CA ASN A 348 -6.41 18.11 5.36
C ASN A 348 -7.34 17.17 4.57
N ILE A 349 -8.04 17.68 3.55
CA ILE A 349 -8.86 16.88 2.65
C ILE A 349 -8.00 15.84 1.93
N LEU A 350 -6.86 16.23 1.35
CA LEU A 350 -5.96 15.31 0.66
C LEU A 350 -5.44 14.20 1.56
N VAL A 351 -5.07 14.52 2.81
CA VAL A 351 -4.63 13.52 3.79
C VAL A 351 -5.77 12.55 4.12
N LYS A 352 -7.00 13.05 4.32
CA LYS A 352 -8.17 12.20 4.58
C LYS A 352 -8.53 11.33 3.38
N GLN A 353 -8.48 11.86 2.17
CA GLN A 353 -8.69 11.10 0.92
C GLN A 353 -7.64 10.00 0.76
N ARG A 354 -6.36 10.27 1.05
CA ARG A 354 -5.30 9.24 1.03
C ARG A 354 -5.60 8.12 2.03
N ASN A 355 -5.98 8.47 3.26
CA ASN A 355 -6.31 7.49 4.30
C ASN A 355 -7.57 6.68 3.94
N LEU A 356 -8.56 7.32 3.33
CA LEU A 356 -9.76 6.67 2.83
C LEU A 356 -9.42 5.68 1.73
N GLY A 357 -8.54 6.06 0.79
CA GLY A 357 -8.05 5.17 -0.27
C GLY A 357 -7.38 3.91 0.27
N VAL A 358 -6.61 4.01 1.37
CA VAL A 358 -6.04 2.84 2.06
C VAL A 358 -7.13 1.93 2.60
N ALA A 359 -8.14 2.49 3.29
CA ALA A 359 -9.22 1.71 3.87
C ALA A 359 -10.11 1.05 2.80
N PHE A 360 -10.42 1.75 1.70
CA PHE A 360 -11.11 1.18 0.54
C PHE A 360 -10.28 0.07 -0.12
N SER A 361 -8.98 0.27 -0.32
CA SER A 361 -8.10 -0.76 -0.89
C SER A 361 -8.10 -2.04 -0.04
N LEU A 362 -8.10 -1.92 1.29
CA LEU A 362 -8.21 -3.07 2.19
C LEU A 362 -9.54 -3.80 2.03
N VAL A 363 -10.65 -3.06 1.92
CA VAL A 363 -11.98 -3.65 1.68
C VAL A 363 -12.01 -4.37 0.33
N GLU A 364 -11.48 -3.78 -0.74
CA GLU A 364 -11.40 -4.40 -2.06
C GLU A 364 -10.53 -5.66 -2.06
N LYS A 365 -9.40 -5.66 -1.35
CA LYS A 365 -8.55 -6.84 -1.17
C LYS A 365 -9.26 -7.95 -0.39
N ILE A 366 -10.09 -7.59 0.59
CA ILE A 366 -10.95 -8.55 1.31
C ILE A 366 -12.02 -9.11 0.37
N ILE A 367 -12.68 -8.27 -0.44
CA ILE A 367 -13.66 -8.70 -1.45
C ILE A 367 -13.00 -9.69 -2.42
N LYS A 368 -11.85 -9.34 -2.99
CA LYS A 368 -11.10 -10.21 -3.89
C LYS A 368 -10.73 -11.55 -3.25
N LEU A 369 -10.35 -11.55 -1.97
CA LEU A 369 -10.06 -12.79 -1.26
C LEU A 369 -11.30 -13.66 -1.12
N ILE A 370 -12.45 -13.10 -0.71
CA ILE A 370 -13.67 -13.89 -0.52
C ILE A 370 -14.22 -14.43 -1.84
N SER A 371 -14.09 -13.68 -2.94
CA SER A 371 -14.47 -14.13 -4.29
C SER A 371 -13.65 -15.34 -4.73
N SER A 372 -12.38 -15.41 -4.33
CA SER A 372 -11.52 -16.56 -4.64
C SER A 372 -11.94 -17.87 -3.96
N PHE A 373 -12.81 -17.83 -2.94
CA PHE A 373 -13.30 -19.03 -2.25
C PHE A 373 -14.45 -19.74 -2.99
N GLY A 374 -15.06 -19.09 -3.98
CA GLY A 374 -16.14 -19.66 -4.79
C GLY A 374 -15.70 -20.67 -5.86
N GLY A 375 -14.39 -20.82 -6.11
CA GLY A 375 -13.82 -21.79 -7.06
C GLY A 375 -13.49 -23.15 -6.43
N GLU A 376 -13.38 -24.20 -7.27
CA GLU A 376 -13.14 -25.60 -6.85
C GLU A 376 -12.03 -25.76 -5.80
N GLU A 377 -12.37 -26.49 -4.72
CA GLU A 377 -11.53 -27.03 -3.64
C GLU A 377 -10.19 -26.32 -3.36
N SER A 378 -10.23 -25.05 -2.94
CA SER A 378 -9.05 -24.43 -2.33
C SER A 378 -8.93 -24.81 -0.85
N THR A 379 -7.71 -25.16 -0.40
CA THR A 379 -7.36 -25.45 1.02
C THR A 379 -7.72 -24.33 1.99
N ALA A 380 -7.99 -23.12 1.49
CA ALA A 380 -8.42 -21.98 2.28
C ALA A 380 -9.88 -22.08 2.77
N ASN A 381 -10.74 -22.83 2.05
CA ASN A 381 -12.12 -23.11 2.49
C ASN A 381 -12.15 -23.94 3.79
N ALA A 382 -11.06 -24.66 4.11
CA ALA A 382 -10.93 -25.38 5.37
C ALA A 382 -10.51 -24.49 6.56
N ILE A 383 -10.00 -23.29 6.31
CA ILE A 383 -9.42 -22.42 7.36
C ILE A 383 -10.46 -21.43 7.91
N ILE A 384 -11.42 -21.00 7.10
CA ILE A 384 -12.45 -20.03 7.51
C ILE A 384 -13.73 -20.76 7.91
N SER A 385 -14.25 -20.47 9.11
CA SER A 385 -15.56 -20.98 9.52
C SER A 385 -16.71 -20.26 8.82
N GLU A 386 -17.83 -20.94 8.60
CA GLU A 386 -19.06 -20.35 8.04
C GLU A 386 -19.54 -19.11 8.84
N ASN A 387 -19.39 -19.14 10.16
CA ASN A 387 -19.67 -18.01 11.04
C ASN A 387 -18.76 -16.80 10.74
N THR A 388 -17.49 -17.05 10.45
CA THR A 388 -16.54 -16.00 10.06
C THR A 388 -16.92 -15.40 8.71
N PHE A 389 -17.27 -16.23 7.72
CA PHE A 389 -17.74 -15.76 6.42
C PHE A 389 -18.98 -14.88 6.57
N THR A 390 -19.95 -15.31 7.38
CA THR A 390 -21.16 -14.53 7.70
C THR A 390 -20.83 -13.15 8.29
N LYS A 391 -19.84 -13.07 9.21
CA LYS A 391 -19.38 -11.79 9.77
C LYS A 391 -18.71 -10.91 8.73
N ILE A 392 -17.90 -11.48 7.84
CA ILE A 392 -17.26 -10.74 6.74
C ILE A 392 -18.33 -10.14 5.83
N ILE A 393 -19.30 -10.94 5.39
CA ILE A 393 -20.40 -10.47 4.54
C ILE A 393 -21.24 -9.40 5.24
N SER A 394 -21.54 -9.56 6.53
CA SER A 394 -22.24 -8.53 7.31
C SER A 394 -21.45 -7.23 7.38
N GLY A 395 -20.16 -7.30 7.69
CA GLY A 395 -19.28 -6.12 7.77
C GLY A 395 -19.13 -5.40 6.43
N LEU A 396 -19.06 -6.14 5.33
CA LEU A 396 -19.03 -5.58 3.96
C LEU A 396 -20.36 -4.88 3.62
N ASN A 397 -21.50 -5.53 3.88
CA ASN A 397 -22.82 -4.90 3.68
C ASN A 397 -22.98 -3.60 4.47
N GLU A 398 -22.56 -3.58 5.74
CA GLU A 398 -22.57 -2.36 6.55
C GLU A 398 -21.66 -1.27 5.97
N THR A 399 -20.45 -1.65 5.55
CA THR A 399 -19.48 -0.72 4.95
C THR A 399 -20.04 -0.09 3.68
N ILE A 400 -20.54 -0.91 2.75
CA ILE A 400 -21.13 -0.43 1.50
C ILE A 400 -22.39 0.40 1.75
N GLY A 401 -23.18 0.04 2.78
CA GLY A 401 -24.31 0.86 3.23
C GLY A 401 -23.91 2.29 3.59
N VAL A 402 -22.80 2.46 4.33
CA VAL A 402 -22.24 3.78 4.70
C VAL A 402 -21.69 4.52 3.49
N VAL A 403 -20.97 3.82 2.59
CA VAL A 403 -20.44 4.44 1.36
C VAL A 403 -21.59 4.94 0.46
N LEU A 404 -22.68 4.18 0.34
CA LEU A 404 -23.87 4.61 -0.40
C LEU A 404 -24.55 5.82 0.24
N ASP A 405 -24.57 5.93 1.58
CA ASP A 405 -25.11 7.12 2.25
C ASP A 405 -24.24 8.36 1.97
N TYR A 406 -22.92 8.21 1.88
CA TYR A 406 -22.03 9.29 1.42
C TYR A 406 -22.30 9.71 -0.03
N ILE A 407 -22.53 8.75 -0.94
CA ILE A 407 -22.91 9.05 -2.33
C ILE A 407 -24.26 9.77 -2.39
N ARG A 408 -25.24 9.37 -1.56
CA ARG A 408 -26.51 10.08 -1.47
C ARG A 408 -26.31 11.52 -0.98
N ASP A 409 -25.51 11.72 0.05
CA ASP A 409 -25.22 13.06 0.58
C ASP A 409 -24.56 13.95 -0.48
N ALA A 410 -23.60 13.41 -1.25
CA ALA A 410 -22.99 14.10 -2.39
C ALA A 410 -24.04 14.51 -3.45
N LYS A 411 -24.98 13.61 -3.77
CA LYS A 411 -26.09 13.87 -4.70
C LYS A 411 -26.98 15.01 -4.23
N GLU A 412 -27.35 15.01 -2.96
CA GLU A 412 -28.18 16.05 -2.34
C GLU A 412 -27.49 17.42 -2.34
N HIS A 413 -26.16 17.44 -2.25
CA HIS A 413 -25.33 18.66 -2.33
C HIS A 413 -24.87 19.02 -3.75
N GLY A 414 -25.28 18.26 -4.78
CA GLY A 414 -24.94 18.51 -6.19
C GLY A 414 -23.47 18.29 -6.55
N GLN A 415 -22.77 17.43 -5.81
CA GLN A 415 -21.32 17.21 -5.91
C GLN A 415 -20.99 15.98 -6.75
N MET A 416 -20.82 16.16 -8.06
CA MET A 416 -20.60 15.07 -9.02
C MET A 416 -19.12 14.73 -9.28
N LYS A 417 -18.18 15.50 -8.76
CA LYS A 417 -16.75 15.40 -9.11
C LYS A 417 -15.85 15.23 -7.90
N GLY A 418 -14.91 14.29 -7.98
CA GLY A 418 -13.83 14.12 -7.00
C GLY A 418 -13.37 12.68 -6.82
N ASP A 419 -12.08 12.50 -6.58
CA ASP A 419 -11.45 11.17 -6.47
C ASP A 419 -12.00 10.34 -5.31
N ASP A 420 -12.47 10.96 -4.24
CA ASP A 420 -13.15 10.27 -3.14
C ASP A 420 -14.49 9.66 -3.56
N LEU A 421 -15.26 10.36 -4.40
CA LEU A 421 -16.52 9.88 -4.94
C LEU A 421 -16.27 8.74 -5.93
N LEU A 422 -15.28 8.91 -6.80
CA LEU A 422 -14.92 7.87 -7.76
C LEU A 422 -14.40 6.61 -7.05
N ALA A 423 -13.57 6.74 -6.02
CA ALA A 423 -13.11 5.62 -5.21
C ALA A 423 -14.26 4.94 -4.44
N ALA A 424 -15.24 5.71 -3.97
CA ALA A 424 -16.46 5.19 -3.37
C ALA A 424 -17.30 4.36 -4.37
N VAL A 425 -17.47 4.85 -5.60
CA VAL A 425 -18.13 4.09 -6.68
C VAL A 425 -17.35 2.81 -6.98
N ARG A 426 -16.01 2.86 -6.99
CA ARG A 426 -15.16 1.70 -7.24
C ARG A 426 -15.37 0.58 -6.22
N VAL A 427 -15.32 0.90 -4.93
CA VAL A 427 -15.52 -0.11 -3.87
C VAL A 427 -16.95 -0.67 -3.86
N ILE A 428 -17.96 0.18 -4.16
CA ILE A 428 -19.35 -0.26 -4.36
C ILE A 428 -19.43 -1.25 -5.53
N GLY A 429 -18.91 -0.88 -6.69
CA GLY A 429 -18.91 -1.72 -7.89
C GLY A 429 -18.21 -3.05 -7.67
N SER A 430 -17.04 -3.03 -7.02
CA SER A 430 -16.28 -4.23 -6.67
C SER A 430 -17.08 -5.18 -5.78
N TYR A 431 -17.78 -4.69 -4.75
CA TYR A 431 -18.58 -5.56 -3.89
C TYR A 431 -19.85 -6.08 -4.56
N LEU A 432 -20.57 -5.21 -5.26
CA LEU A 432 -21.86 -5.56 -5.86
C LEU A 432 -21.71 -6.47 -7.09
N ALA A 433 -20.53 -6.54 -7.70
CA ALA A 433 -20.21 -7.59 -8.68
C ALA A 433 -20.35 -9.00 -8.07
N GLU A 434 -20.04 -9.15 -6.79
CA GLU A 434 -20.07 -10.43 -6.07
C GLU A 434 -21.40 -10.64 -5.32
N ALA A 435 -22.02 -9.55 -4.86
CA ALA A 435 -23.26 -9.54 -4.11
C ALA A 435 -24.31 -8.57 -4.71
N PRO A 436 -24.86 -8.86 -5.91
CA PRO A 436 -25.69 -7.92 -6.67
C PRO A 436 -27.03 -7.54 -6.00
N ASP A 437 -27.52 -8.34 -5.07
CA ASP A 437 -28.76 -8.06 -4.33
C ASP A 437 -28.50 -7.29 -3.00
N ALA A 438 -27.24 -6.98 -2.66
CA ALA A 438 -26.90 -6.17 -1.49
C ALA A 438 -27.33 -4.69 -1.65
N CYS A 439 -27.89 -4.10 -0.59
CA CYS A 439 -28.34 -2.69 -0.57
C CYS A 439 -29.24 -2.28 -1.75
N LYS A 440 -29.97 -3.24 -2.34
CA LYS A 440 -30.68 -3.11 -3.63
C LYS A 440 -31.48 -1.82 -3.80
N ASP A 441 -32.28 -1.45 -2.80
CA ASP A 441 -33.13 -0.26 -2.88
C ASP A 441 -32.30 1.03 -3.04
N LYS A 442 -31.24 1.18 -2.25
CA LYS A 442 -30.33 2.34 -2.35
C LYS A 442 -29.56 2.35 -3.67
N VAL A 443 -29.11 1.18 -4.13
CA VAL A 443 -28.37 1.05 -5.39
C VAL A 443 -29.24 1.46 -6.58
N ILE A 444 -30.50 0.99 -6.63
CA ILE A 444 -31.45 1.38 -7.69
C ILE A 444 -31.71 2.89 -7.68
N GLU A 445 -31.89 3.48 -6.50
CA GLU A 445 -32.13 4.92 -6.32
C GLU A 445 -30.94 5.79 -6.79
N LEU A 446 -29.72 5.30 -6.56
CA LEU A 446 -28.49 6.05 -6.80
C LEU A 446 -27.80 5.70 -8.13
N LEU A 447 -28.23 4.65 -8.84
CA LEU A 447 -27.51 4.11 -10.02
C LEU A 447 -27.19 5.18 -11.07
N GLY A 448 -28.20 5.94 -11.52
CA GLY A 448 -27.99 6.98 -12.51
C GLY A 448 -27.02 8.08 -12.03
N TYR A 449 -27.03 8.38 -10.73
CA TYR A 449 -26.08 9.34 -10.15
C TYR A 449 -24.67 8.76 -10.10
N MET A 450 -24.50 7.50 -9.67
CA MET A 450 -23.19 6.86 -9.60
C MET A 450 -22.51 6.79 -10.98
N LEU A 451 -23.29 6.55 -12.04
CA LEU A 451 -22.79 6.55 -13.42
C LEU A 451 -22.40 7.94 -13.94
N SER A 452 -22.91 9.01 -13.30
CA SER A 452 -22.56 10.40 -13.65
C SER A 452 -21.38 10.95 -12.86
N ILE A 453 -20.82 10.19 -11.90
CA ILE A 453 -19.69 10.64 -11.08
C ILE A 453 -18.41 10.65 -11.92
N GLU A 454 -17.62 11.71 -11.73
CA GLU A 454 -16.35 11.94 -12.41
C GLU A 454 -15.17 12.00 -11.42
N GLY A 455 -14.01 11.48 -11.82
CA GLY A 455 -12.73 11.75 -11.14
C GLY A 455 -12.33 13.23 -11.25
N GLU A 456 -11.42 13.69 -10.39
CA GLU A 456 -11.03 15.12 -10.33
C GLU A 456 -10.45 15.62 -11.67
N ASP A 457 -9.71 14.78 -12.38
CA ASP A 457 -9.07 15.12 -13.66
C ASP A 457 -9.86 14.59 -14.88
N GLU A 458 -11.01 13.96 -14.67
CA GLU A 458 -11.81 13.35 -15.74
C GLU A 458 -12.61 14.41 -16.52
N LEU A 459 -12.76 14.24 -17.83
CA LEU A 459 -13.52 15.17 -18.69
C LEU A 459 -15.00 14.79 -18.83
N SER A 460 -15.31 13.51 -18.62
CA SER A 460 -16.64 12.91 -18.71
C SER A 460 -16.65 11.60 -17.94
N PRO A 461 -17.78 11.14 -17.41
CA PRO A 461 -17.83 9.90 -16.64
C PRO A 461 -17.40 8.69 -17.48
N PHE A 462 -16.26 8.10 -17.17
CA PHE A 462 -15.73 6.91 -17.83
C PHE A 462 -15.35 5.85 -16.80
N TYR A 463 -14.59 6.21 -15.77
CA TYR A 463 -14.16 5.28 -14.74
C TYR A 463 -15.30 4.81 -13.83
N SER A 464 -16.27 5.67 -13.52
CA SER A 464 -17.45 5.28 -12.74
C SER A 464 -18.26 4.19 -13.46
N ILE A 465 -18.43 4.31 -14.78
CA ILE A 465 -19.07 3.31 -15.63
C ILE A 465 -18.23 2.03 -15.65
N CYS A 466 -16.92 2.14 -15.89
CA CYS A 466 -15.98 1.02 -15.87
C CYS A 466 -16.09 0.20 -14.57
N PHE A 467 -16.13 0.87 -13.41
CA PHE A 467 -16.15 0.20 -12.12
C PHE A 467 -17.51 -0.44 -11.78
N LEU A 468 -18.62 0.09 -12.30
CA LEU A 468 -19.95 -0.48 -12.09
C LEU A 468 -20.29 -1.57 -13.10
N LEU A 469 -19.54 -1.66 -14.20
CA LEU A 469 -19.83 -2.57 -15.31
C LEU A 469 -19.92 -4.05 -14.89
N PRO A 470 -19.03 -4.60 -14.03
CA PRO A 470 -19.19 -5.98 -13.53
C PRO A 470 -20.51 -6.21 -12.80
N MET A 471 -20.94 -5.26 -11.96
CA MET A 471 -22.23 -5.32 -11.28
C MET A 471 -23.39 -5.26 -12.28
N LEU A 472 -23.33 -4.35 -13.26
CA LEU A 472 -24.35 -4.22 -14.31
C LEU A 472 -24.50 -5.51 -15.11
N CYS A 473 -23.41 -6.15 -15.49
CA CYS A 473 -23.42 -7.44 -16.16
C CYS A 473 -24.12 -8.51 -15.30
N GLN A 474 -23.81 -8.57 -14.00
CA GLN A 474 -24.42 -9.55 -13.08
C GLN A 474 -25.93 -9.33 -12.89
N ILE A 475 -26.38 -8.09 -12.69
CA ILE A 475 -27.82 -7.83 -12.49
C ILE A 475 -28.63 -8.10 -13.76
N THR A 476 -28.05 -7.86 -14.94
CA THR A 476 -28.74 -8.02 -16.24
C THR A 476 -29.00 -9.47 -16.62
N LEU A 477 -28.35 -10.45 -15.97
CA LEU A 477 -28.72 -11.87 -16.11
C LEU A 477 -30.21 -12.11 -15.81
N LYS A 478 -30.77 -11.35 -14.86
CA LYS A 478 -32.19 -11.40 -14.46
C LYS A 478 -32.98 -10.29 -15.17
N THR A 479 -34.22 -10.57 -15.57
CA THR A 479 -35.14 -9.56 -16.17
C THR A 479 -35.30 -8.31 -15.30
N GLY A 480 -35.36 -8.48 -13.97
CA GLY A 480 -35.46 -7.35 -13.04
C GLY A 480 -34.29 -6.36 -13.15
N GLY A 481 -33.06 -6.86 -13.33
CA GLY A 481 -31.89 -6.00 -13.52
C GLY A 481 -31.87 -5.33 -14.89
N CYS A 482 -32.29 -6.03 -15.94
CA CYS A 482 -32.46 -5.41 -17.26
C CYS A 482 -33.47 -4.24 -17.23
N LYS A 483 -34.57 -4.37 -16.48
CA LYS A 483 -35.54 -3.26 -16.28
C LYS A 483 -34.92 -2.07 -15.56
N ILE A 484 -34.04 -2.31 -14.59
CA ILE A 484 -33.30 -1.25 -13.87
C ILE A 484 -32.33 -0.54 -14.83
N LEU A 485 -31.60 -1.30 -15.66
CA LEU A 485 -30.67 -0.73 -16.64
C LEU A 485 -31.42 0.16 -17.65
N ALA A 486 -32.58 -0.28 -18.13
CA ALA A 486 -33.42 0.47 -19.05
C ALA A 486 -34.02 1.75 -18.43
N SER A 487 -34.49 1.69 -17.17
CA SER A 487 -35.16 2.83 -16.53
C SER A 487 -34.22 3.87 -15.93
N SER A 488 -32.97 3.51 -15.64
CA SER A 488 -31.97 4.40 -15.00
C SER A 488 -31.17 5.25 -16.00
N GLY A 489 -31.32 5.02 -17.31
CA GLY A 489 -30.46 5.63 -18.34
C GLY A 489 -29.10 4.94 -18.50
N ALA A 490 -28.79 3.97 -17.65
CA ALA A 490 -27.50 3.27 -17.62
C ALA A 490 -27.15 2.57 -18.94
N PHE A 491 -28.14 2.10 -19.70
CA PHE A 491 -27.90 1.53 -21.03
C PHE A 491 -27.13 2.49 -21.95
N ARG A 492 -27.53 3.76 -21.98
CA ARG A 492 -26.89 4.77 -22.83
C ARG A 492 -25.45 5.05 -22.40
N GLU A 493 -25.23 5.09 -21.09
CA GLU A 493 -23.90 5.28 -20.51
C GLU A 493 -22.97 4.10 -20.84
N VAL A 494 -23.45 2.85 -20.72
CA VAL A 494 -22.69 1.65 -21.10
C VAL A 494 -22.36 1.64 -22.60
N VAL A 495 -23.31 2.03 -23.46
CA VAL A 495 -23.05 2.15 -24.91
C VAL A 495 -22.02 3.24 -25.20
N GLY A 496 -22.14 4.41 -24.56
CA GLY A 496 -21.17 5.49 -24.69
C GLY A 496 -19.77 5.07 -24.27
N TYR A 497 -19.67 4.36 -23.14
CA TYR A 497 -18.42 3.79 -22.63
C TYR A 497 -17.80 2.78 -23.60
N LEU A 498 -18.58 1.83 -24.13
CA LEU A 498 -18.11 0.85 -25.09
C LEU A 498 -17.58 1.51 -26.37
N ILE A 499 -18.28 2.51 -26.90
CA ILE A 499 -17.82 3.27 -28.08
C ILE A 499 -16.50 3.97 -27.77
N ALA A 500 -16.39 4.63 -26.62
CA ALA A 500 -15.17 5.31 -26.20
C ALA A 500 -13.98 4.35 -26.06
N LEU A 501 -14.20 3.13 -25.58
CA LEU A 501 -13.16 2.08 -25.52
C LEU A 501 -12.71 1.64 -26.92
N ILE A 502 -13.65 1.40 -27.83
CA ILE A 502 -13.36 0.99 -29.21
C ILE A 502 -12.57 2.08 -29.94
N ASP A 503 -12.95 3.35 -29.78
CA ASP A 503 -12.33 4.47 -30.49
C ASP A 503 -10.89 4.78 -30.03
N GLN A 504 -10.48 4.34 -28.83
CA GLN A 504 -9.13 4.59 -28.30
C GLN A 504 -8.00 3.81 -29.02
N ASN A 505 -8.31 2.89 -29.93
CA ASN A 505 -7.41 2.17 -30.86
C ASN A 505 -6.18 1.43 -30.25
N ASN A 506 -5.96 1.49 -28.94
CA ASN A 506 -4.85 0.83 -28.24
C ASN A 506 -5.40 -0.30 -27.37
N PHE A 507 -5.81 -1.42 -27.98
CA PHE A 507 -6.36 -2.56 -27.25
C PHE A 507 -5.28 -3.23 -26.38
N THR A 508 -5.32 -3.03 -25.06
CA THR A 508 -4.60 -3.89 -24.10
C THR A 508 -5.45 -5.11 -23.75
N SER A 509 -4.85 -6.14 -23.14
CA SER A 509 -5.60 -7.33 -22.70
C SER A 509 -6.67 -7.01 -21.65
N GLU A 510 -6.46 -5.98 -20.84
CA GLU A 510 -7.45 -5.50 -19.84
C GLU A 510 -8.61 -4.75 -20.51
N ASP A 511 -8.33 -3.98 -21.57
CA ASP A 511 -9.36 -3.29 -22.36
C ASP A 511 -10.31 -4.29 -23.03
N ASN A 512 -9.78 -5.41 -23.55
CA ASN A 512 -10.61 -6.47 -24.12
C ASN A 512 -11.58 -7.06 -23.10
N GLY A 513 -11.15 -7.28 -21.85
CA GLY A 513 -12.04 -7.76 -20.78
C GLY A 513 -13.21 -6.81 -20.53
N SER A 514 -12.94 -5.51 -20.52
CA SER A 514 -13.94 -4.46 -20.32
C SER A 514 -14.89 -4.31 -21.52
N ILE A 515 -14.38 -4.46 -22.75
CA ILE A 515 -15.18 -4.48 -23.97
C ILE A 515 -16.16 -5.65 -23.95
N PHE A 516 -15.69 -6.87 -23.67
CA PHE A 516 -16.56 -8.05 -23.59
C PHE A 516 -17.63 -7.90 -22.51
N LEU A 517 -17.27 -7.38 -21.33
CA LEU A 517 -18.22 -7.16 -20.25
C LEU A 517 -19.31 -6.13 -20.60
N ALA A 518 -18.95 -5.08 -21.35
CA ALA A 518 -19.92 -4.11 -21.88
C ALA A 518 -20.83 -4.75 -22.93
N CYS A 519 -20.25 -5.53 -23.85
CA CYS A 519 -21.00 -6.30 -24.82
C CYS A 519 -21.98 -7.29 -24.15
N ASP A 520 -21.54 -8.04 -23.13
CA ASP A 520 -22.40 -8.97 -22.38
C ASP A 520 -23.55 -8.24 -21.68
N THR A 521 -23.28 -7.08 -21.08
CA THR A 521 -24.30 -6.25 -20.43
C THR A 521 -25.36 -5.79 -21.44
N ILE A 522 -24.94 -5.36 -22.63
CA ILE A 522 -25.83 -4.95 -23.73
C ILE A 522 -26.58 -6.16 -24.29
N LEU A 523 -25.90 -7.28 -24.51
CA LEU A 523 -26.47 -8.51 -25.06
C LEU A 523 -27.55 -9.07 -24.12
N ASN A 524 -27.28 -9.14 -22.82
CA ASN A 524 -28.25 -9.56 -21.80
C ASN A 524 -29.55 -8.75 -21.88
N LEU A 525 -29.42 -7.44 -22.09
CA LEU A 525 -30.54 -6.52 -22.22
C LEU A 525 -31.33 -6.77 -23.52
N LEU A 526 -30.66 -6.87 -24.66
CA LEU A 526 -31.27 -7.08 -25.97
C LEU A 526 -31.97 -8.45 -26.09
N LEU A 527 -31.50 -9.47 -25.37
CA LEU A 527 -32.11 -10.80 -25.36
C LEU A 527 -33.42 -10.87 -24.55
N LYS A 528 -33.80 -9.83 -23.79
CA LYS A 528 -35.07 -9.82 -23.03
C LYS A 528 -36.18 -9.19 -23.86
N GLU A 529 -37.01 -10.02 -24.48
CA GLU A 529 -38.22 -9.62 -25.23
C GLU A 529 -39.21 -8.74 -24.43
N GLN A 530 -39.14 -8.77 -23.10
CA GLN A 530 -40.04 -8.05 -22.19
C GLN A 530 -39.66 -6.57 -22.00
N ILE A 531 -38.62 -6.10 -22.68
CA ILE A 531 -38.12 -4.73 -22.60
C ILE A 531 -38.32 -4.07 -23.95
N GLU A 532 -39.19 -3.07 -23.97
CA GLU A 532 -39.44 -2.28 -25.17
C GLU A 532 -38.36 -1.20 -25.30
N PHE A 533 -37.70 -1.18 -26.45
CA PHE A 533 -36.78 -0.11 -26.81
C PHE A 533 -37.47 0.87 -27.77
N PRO A 534 -37.19 2.17 -27.67
CA PRO A 534 -37.56 3.11 -28.72
C PRO A 534 -36.92 2.66 -30.04
N SER A 535 -37.71 2.55 -31.12
CA SER A 535 -37.22 2.13 -32.45
C SER A 535 -36.12 3.04 -33.01
N ASP A 536 -36.06 4.29 -32.51
CA ASP A 536 -35.20 5.36 -33.02
C ASP A 536 -34.16 5.81 -31.98
N ASP A 537 -33.76 4.97 -31.03
CA ASP A 537 -32.72 5.35 -30.07
C ASP A 537 -31.36 5.55 -30.81
N PRO A 538 -30.79 6.77 -30.83
CA PRO A 538 -29.55 7.05 -31.55
C PRO A 538 -28.35 6.26 -31.00
N SER A 539 -28.45 5.73 -29.78
CA SER A 539 -27.45 4.86 -29.17
C SER A 539 -27.26 3.57 -29.97
N PHE A 540 -28.34 3.01 -30.55
CA PHE A 540 -28.26 1.79 -31.37
C PHE A 540 -27.50 2.03 -32.67
N ILE A 541 -27.74 3.17 -33.32
CA ILE A 541 -27.08 3.50 -34.59
C ILE A 541 -25.59 3.70 -34.37
N ARG A 542 -25.21 4.46 -33.33
CA ARG A 542 -23.81 4.65 -32.95
C ARG A 542 -23.14 3.33 -32.57
N LEU A 543 -23.86 2.44 -31.89
CA LEU A 543 -23.36 1.12 -31.51
C LEU A 543 -23.13 0.20 -32.71
N LEU A 544 -24.06 0.15 -33.68
CA LEU A 544 -23.88 -0.61 -34.93
C LEU A 544 -22.62 -0.18 -35.67
N VAL A 545 -22.41 1.14 -35.80
CA VAL A 545 -21.23 1.70 -36.46
C VAL A 545 -19.96 1.31 -35.71
N ALA A 546 -19.93 1.50 -34.38
CA ALA A 546 -18.76 1.20 -33.55
C ALA A 546 -18.39 -0.29 -33.57
N LEU A 547 -19.36 -1.20 -33.41
CA LEU A 547 -19.11 -2.64 -33.43
C LEU A 547 -18.63 -3.15 -34.80
N SER A 548 -19.15 -2.57 -35.89
CA SER A 548 -18.67 -2.90 -37.23
C SER A 548 -17.22 -2.51 -37.47
N ARG A 549 -16.78 -1.38 -36.88
CA ARG A 549 -15.39 -0.90 -36.92
C ARG A 549 -14.50 -1.69 -35.97
N TRP A 550 -14.97 -2.03 -34.78
CA TRP A 550 -14.21 -2.84 -33.82
C TRP A 550 -13.81 -4.19 -34.40
N ALA A 551 -14.72 -4.84 -35.14
CA ALA A 551 -14.44 -6.09 -35.81
C ALA A 551 -13.65 -5.92 -37.13
N GLU A 552 -13.50 -4.69 -37.65
CA GLU A 552 -12.80 -4.41 -38.91
C GLU A 552 -11.28 -4.59 -38.74
N GLY A 553 -10.73 -5.69 -39.28
CA GLY A 553 -9.30 -6.00 -39.20
C GLY A 553 -8.89 -6.94 -38.07
N MET A 554 -9.84 -7.36 -37.21
CA MET A 554 -9.62 -8.39 -36.18
C MET A 554 -9.99 -9.76 -36.71
N ASP A 555 -9.14 -10.79 -36.57
CA ASP A 555 -9.42 -12.18 -36.97
C ASP A 555 -9.83 -13.09 -35.78
N ASP A 556 -10.12 -12.48 -34.63
CA ASP A 556 -10.58 -13.17 -33.43
C ASP A 556 -12.07 -13.55 -33.57
N ALA A 557 -12.37 -14.85 -33.48
CA ALA A 557 -13.72 -15.39 -33.61
C ALA A 557 -14.66 -14.84 -32.53
N SER A 558 -14.20 -14.74 -31.28
CA SER A 558 -15.02 -14.26 -30.17
C SER A 558 -15.45 -12.79 -30.37
N ILE A 559 -14.56 -11.95 -30.91
CA ILE A 559 -14.88 -10.55 -31.25
C ILE A 559 -15.94 -10.48 -32.37
N ILE A 560 -15.73 -11.23 -33.45
CA ILE A 560 -16.64 -11.22 -34.61
C ILE A 560 -18.02 -11.75 -34.22
N MET A 561 -18.07 -12.82 -33.44
CA MET A 561 -19.31 -13.45 -32.96
C MET A 561 -20.08 -12.56 -31.99
N MET A 562 -19.37 -11.91 -31.05
CA MET A 562 -20.00 -10.98 -30.11
C MET A 562 -20.56 -9.74 -30.82
N ALA A 563 -19.75 -9.07 -31.63
CA ALA A 563 -20.17 -7.90 -32.40
C ALA A 563 -21.35 -8.22 -33.33
N SER A 564 -21.29 -9.36 -34.03
CA SER A 564 -22.35 -9.81 -34.93
C SER A 564 -23.66 -10.14 -34.20
N SER A 565 -23.59 -10.74 -33.01
CA SER A 565 -24.78 -11.06 -32.20
C SER A 565 -25.54 -9.80 -31.79
N ILE A 566 -24.83 -8.81 -31.24
CA ILE A 566 -25.43 -7.53 -30.84
C ILE A 566 -25.98 -6.80 -32.05
N CYS A 567 -25.21 -6.72 -33.15
CA CYS A 567 -25.70 -6.10 -34.38
C CYS A 567 -26.95 -6.80 -34.93
N SER A 568 -27.00 -8.13 -34.91
CA SER A 568 -28.15 -8.90 -35.42
C SER A 568 -29.42 -8.64 -34.62
N LEU A 569 -29.31 -8.52 -33.29
CA LEU A 569 -30.46 -8.20 -32.43
C LEU A 569 -30.94 -6.76 -32.66
N ILE A 570 -30.03 -5.80 -32.84
CA ILE A 570 -30.41 -4.40 -33.14
C ILE A 570 -31.04 -4.28 -34.53
N LEU A 571 -30.51 -4.98 -35.53
CA LEU A 571 -31.08 -5.01 -36.88
C LEU A 571 -32.52 -5.55 -36.88
N ASP A 572 -32.84 -6.48 -35.98
CA ASP A 572 -34.21 -6.97 -35.82
C ASP A 572 -35.21 -5.89 -35.37
N LEU A 573 -34.72 -4.82 -34.73
CA LEU A 573 -35.54 -3.72 -34.23
C LEU A 573 -35.72 -2.57 -35.25
N THR A 574 -35.03 -2.62 -36.41
CA THR A 574 -35.03 -1.53 -37.40
C THR A 574 -35.15 -2.04 -38.85
N SER A 575 -34.90 -1.19 -39.85
CA SER A 575 -34.91 -1.53 -41.28
C SER A 575 -33.80 -0.80 -42.04
N GLU A 576 -33.42 -1.31 -43.22
CA GLU A 576 -32.38 -0.67 -44.03
C GLU A 576 -32.75 0.75 -44.44
N GLU A 577 -34.03 0.99 -44.78
CA GLU A 577 -34.53 2.32 -45.11
C GLU A 577 -34.47 3.27 -43.90
N ALA A 578 -34.81 2.80 -42.70
CA ALA A 578 -34.74 3.62 -41.49
C ALA A 578 -33.30 4.01 -41.16
N LEU A 579 -32.34 3.08 -41.27
CA LEU A 579 -30.93 3.36 -41.04
C LEU A 579 -30.35 4.35 -42.07
N LEU A 580 -30.61 4.14 -43.37
CA LEU A 580 -30.07 5.01 -44.43
C LEU A 580 -30.65 6.43 -44.40
N ASN A 581 -31.82 6.61 -43.80
CA ASN A 581 -32.43 7.93 -43.59
C ASN A 581 -31.88 8.67 -42.35
N HIS A 582 -31.08 8.01 -41.50
CA HIS A 582 -30.52 8.61 -40.31
C HIS A 582 -29.25 9.42 -40.62
N PRO A 583 -29.07 10.65 -40.09
CA PRO A 583 -27.94 11.54 -40.44
C PRO A 583 -26.57 10.96 -40.06
N ASP A 584 -26.50 10.18 -38.99
CA ASP A 584 -25.24 9.59 -38.47
C ASP A 584 -24.91 8.21 -39.06
N PHE A 585 -25.62 7.78 -40.11
CA PHE A 585 -25.41 6.46 -40.73
C PHE A 585 -25.21 6.59 -42.24
N THR A 586 -24.15 5.98 -42.76
CA THR A 586 -23.77 6.11 -44.18
C THR A 586 -23.91 4.79 -44.94
N SER A 587 -23.90 4.87 -46.28
CA SER A 587 -23.81 3.69 -47.13
C SER A 587 -22.49 2.92 -46.97
N GLY A 588 -21.45 3.53 -46.37
CA GLY A 588 -20.24 2.82 -45.99
C GLY A 588 -20.46 1.90 -44.79
N ASP A 589 -21.24 2.36 -43.81
CA ASP A 589 -21.54 1.63 -42.58
C ASP A 589 -22.39 0.38 -42.85
N ILE A 590 -23.38 0.46 -43.75
CA ILE A 590 -24.12 -0.74 -44.19
C ILE A 590 -23.19 -1.75 -44.89
N GLY A 591 -22.19 -1.28 -45.64
CA GLY A 591 -21.17 -2.13 -46.25
C GLY A 591 -20.29 -2.84 -45.22
N ASN A 592 -19.94 -2.16 -44.12
CA ASN A 592 -19.16 -2.74 -43.03
C ASN A 592 -19.98 -3.74 -42.21
N LEU A 593 -21.25 -3.46 -41.93
CA LEU A 593 -22.18 -4.43 -41.32
C LEU A 593 -22.35 -5.68 -42.19
N SER A 594 -22.52 -5.51 -43.50
CA SER A 594 -22.58 -6.62 -44.46
C SER A 594 -21.34 -7.51 -44.39
N LYS A 595 -20.14 -6.91 -44.31
CA LYS A 595 -18.89 -7.67 -44.15
C LYS A 595 -18.84 -8.39 -42.81
N LEU A 596 -19.23 -7.74 -41.71
CA LEU A 596 -19.24 -8.31 -40.36
C LEU A 596 -20.13 -9.55 -40.29
N ILE A 597 -21.40 -9.41 -40.67
CA ILE A 597 -22.37 -10.52 -40.67
C ILE A 597 -21.90 -11.64 -41.61
N ARG A 598 -21.38 -11.31 -42.80
CA ARG A 598 -20.83 -12.35 -43.68
C ARG A 598 -19.68 -13.12 -43.02
N ARG A 599 -18.77 -12.44 -42.32
CA ARG A 599 -17.62 -13.08 -41.66
C ARG A 599 -18.06 -14.05 -40.56
N SER A 600 -19.08 -13.71 -39.76
CA SER A 600 -19.58 -14.62 -38.72
C SER A 600 -20.13 -15.94 -39.29
N PHE A 601 -20.82 -15.91 -40.43
CA PHE A 601 -21.27 -17.11 -41.13
C PHE A 601 -20.12 -17.95 -41.73
N VAL A 602 -19.02 -17.32 -42.16
CA VAL A 602 -17.85 -18.03 -42.69
C VAL A 602 -17.06 -18.74 -41.58
N MET A 603 -16.85 -18.07 -40.44
CA MET A 603 -16.04 -18.60 -39.34
C MET A 603 -16.66 -19.83 -38.66
N CYS A 604 -17.99 -19.87 -38.54
CA CYS A 604 -18.69 -21.05 -38.02
C CYS A 604 -18.48 -22.31 -38.88
N GLY A 605 -18.08 -22.16 -40.15
CA GLY A 605 -17.82 -23.26 -41.07
C GLY A 605 -16.41 -23.88 -40.98
N GLN A 606 -15.46 -23.26 -40.26
CA GLN A 606 -14.03 -23.63 -40.32
C GLN A 606 -13.40 -24.11 -39.00
N ASP A 607 -13.88 -23.72 -37.79
CA ASP A 607 -13.05 -23.87 -36.56
C ASP A 607 -13.67 -24.45 -35.26
N LEU A 608 -14.84 -25.10 -35.27
CA LEU A 608 -15.45 -25.59 -34.02
C LEU A 608 -15.01 -27.03 -33.63
N ILE A 609 -13.81 -27.21 -33.05
CA ILE A 609 -13.38 -28.47 -32.37
C ILE A 609 -12.63 -28.24 -31.03
N SER A 610 -13.02 -27.24 -30.20
CA SER A 610 -12.50 -27.08 -28.83
C SER A 610 -13.63 -26.77 -27.83
N ASP A 611 -13.39 -26.85 -26.51
CA ASP A 611 -14.44 -26.53 -25.50
C ASP A 611 -14.79 -25.03 -25.44
N ASP A 612 -13.88 -24.13 -25.88
CA ASP A 612 -14.16 -22.68 -26.05
C ASP A 612 -15.20 -22.40 -27.16
N ALA A 613 -15.48 -23.39 -28.01
CA ALA A 613 -16.47 -23.34 -29.08
C ALA A 613 -17.91 -23.16 -28.60
N LYS A 614 -18.26 -23.53 -27.36
CA LYS A 614 -19.67 -23.54 -26.91
C LYS A 614 -20.28 -22.14 -26.83
N ALA A 615 -19.55 -21.18 -26.26
CA ALA A 615 -20.02 -19.80 -26.19
C ALA A 615 -20.19 -19.20 -27.59
N GLU A 616 -19.28 -19.51 -28.50
CA GLU A 616 -19.35 -19.09 -29.91
C GLU A 616 -20.53 -19.74 -30.64
N VAL A 617 -20.89 -21.00 -30.31
CA VAL A 617 -22.08 -21.69 -30.84
C VAL A 617 -23.37 -21.01 -30.39
N ASP A 618 -23.49 -20.63 -29.11
CA ASP A 618 -24.66 -19.93 -28.58
C ASP A 618 -24.84 -18.56 -29.27
N LEU A 619 -23.74 -17.81 -29.44
CA LEU A 619 -23.73 -16.55 -30.20
C LEU A 619 -24.13 -16.77 -31.67
N PHE A 620 -23.67 -17.84 -32.31
CA PHE A 620 -24.07 -18.17 -33.68
C PHE A 620 -25.56 -18.49 -33.79
N GLN A 621 -26.13 -19.16 -32.79
CA GLN A 621 -27.56 -19.44 -32.74
C GLN A 621 -28.38 -18.14 -32.63
N ILE A 622 -27.88 -17.15 -31.88
CA ILE A 622 -28.48 -15.81 -31.80
C ILE A 622 -28.45 -15.13 -33.17
N ILE A 623 -27.29 -15.12 -33.85
CA ILE A 623 -27.14 -14.51 -35.18
C ILE A 623 -28.06 -15.16 -36.20
N THR A 624 -28.10 -16.50 -36.27
CA THR A 624 -28.90 -17.23 -37.26
C THR A 624 -30.40 -17.08 -37.04
N SER A 625 -30.85 -17.13 -35.78
CA SER A 625 -32.27 -16.92 -35.44
C SER A 625 -32.71 -15.50 -35.79
N ALA A 626 -31.96 -14.47 -35.38
CA ALA A 626 -32.24 -13.08 -35.73
C ALA A 626 -32.16 -12.85 -37.25
N TYR A 627 -31.14 -13.36 -37.94
CA TYR A 627 -31.02 -13.17 -39.39
C TYR A 627 -32.28 -13.62 -40.14
N SER A 628 -32.89 -14.73 -39.72
CA SER A 628 -34.12 -15.23 -40.33
C SER A 628 -35.32 -14.28 -40.17
N SER A 629 -35.37 -13.44 -39.12
CA SER A 629 -36.46 -12.51 -38.87
C SER A 629 -36.28 -11.15 -39.54
N TRP A 630 -35.04 -10.72 -39.83
CA TRP A 630 -34.78 -9.40 -40.42
C TRP A 630 -34.16 -9.38 -41.81
N ALA A 631 -33.62 -10.47 -42.35
CA ALA A 631 -32.89 -10.46 -43.62
C ALA A 631 -33.65 -9.80 -44.79
N ASP A 632 -34.98 -10.00 -44.87
CA ASP A 632 -35.81 -9.40 -45.93
C ASP A 632 -35.95 -7.88 -45.81
N ARG A 633 -35.76 -7.31 -44.62
CA ARG A 633 -35.73 -5.86 -44.37
C ARG A 633 -34.38 -5.22 -44.72
N PHE A 634 -33.35 -6.03 -45.01
CA PHE A 634 -31.98 -5.60 -45.30
C PHE A 634 -31.42 -6.25 -46.57
N PRO A 635 -31.92 -5.88 -47.77
CA PRO A 635 -31.49 -6.46 -49.04
C PRO A 635 -29.97 -6.35 -49.30
N SER A 636 -29.33 -5.26 -48.87
CA SER A 636 -27.88 -5.07 -49.07
C SER A 636 -27.04 -6.08 -48.27
N ILE A 637 -27.45 -6.34 -47.02
CA ILE A 637 -26.79 -7.35 -46.16
C ILE A 637 -27.09 -8.76 -46.67
N LYS A 638 -28.35 -9.04 -47.00
CA LYS A 638 -28.78 -10.34 -47.53
C LYS A 638 -27.99 -10.75 -48.76
N GLN A 639 -27.84 -9.83 -49.73
CA GLN A 639 -27.03 -10.07 -50.93
C GLN A 639 -25.57 -10.38 -50.58
N ALA A 640 -24.97 -9.66 -49.64
CA ALA A 640 -23.59 -9.88 -49.24
C ALA A 640 -23.37 -11.27 -48.60
N VAL A 641 -24.29 -11.71 -47.73
CA VAL A 641 -24.24 -13.03 -47.08
C VAL A 641 -24.45 -14.15 -48.10
N GLU A 642 -25.48 -14.04 -48.96
CA GLU A 642 -25.82 -15.08 -49.95
C GLU A 642 -24.81 -15.19 -51.11
N SER A 643 -24.10 -14.10 -51.44
CA SER A 643 -23.05 -14.10 -52.48
C SER A 643 -21.80 -14.92 -52.14
N SER A 644 -21.66 -15.36 -50.88
CA SER A 644 -20.51 -16.11 -50.36
C SER A 644 -20.43 -17.59 -50.80
N GLY A 645 -21.43 -18.09 -51.52
CA GLY A 645 -21.52 -19.50 -51.92
C GLY A 645 -22.38 -20.36 -50.97
N PRO A 646 -22.72 -21.60 -51.36
CA PRO A 646 -23.71 -22.41 -50.68
C PRO A 646 -23.08 -23.14 -49.47
N PHE A 647 -22.94 -22.46 -48.34
CA PHE A 647 -22.66 -23.10 -47.06
C PHE A 647 -23.74 -22.72 -46.05
N GLY A 648 -24.44 -23.75 -45.53
CA GLY A 648 -24.76 -23.73 -44.10
C GLY A 648 -26.21 -23.55 -43.63
N PHE A 649 -27.25 -23.39 -44.45
CA PHE A 649 -28.64 -23.48 -43.95
C PHE A 649 -29.07 -24.91 -43.52
N ARG A 650 -28.11 -25.83 -43.31
CA ARG A 650 -28.33 -27.18 -42.77
C ARG A 650 -27.77 -27.27 -41.35
N CYS A 651 -28.28 -26.49 -40.41
CA CYS A 651 -28.07 -26.79 -39.00
C CYS A 651 -29.14 -26.19 -38.07
N VAL A 652 -30.42 -26.19 -38.47
CA VAL A 652 -31.52 -26.10 -37.50
C VAL A 652 -32.71 -26.91 -38.03
N SER A 653 -32.86 -28.12 -37.50
CA SER A 653 -34.13 -28.86 -37.47
C SER A 653 -34.24 -29.52 -36.11
#